data_AF-A0A6A6U916-F1
#
_entry.id   AF-A0A6A6U916-F1
#
_cell.length_a   1.000
_cell.length_b   1.000
_cell.length_c   1.000
_cell.angle_alpha   90.00
_cell.angle_beta   90.00
_cell.angle_gamma   90.00
#
_symmetry.space_group_name_H-M   'P 1'
#
loop_
_entity.id
_entity.type
_entity.pdbx_description
1 polymer ?
#
loop_
_entity_poly.entity_id
_entity_poly.type
_entity_poly.pdbx_seq_one_letter_code
_entity_poly.pdbx_strand_id
1 'polypeptide(L)'
;MVSNEGNGGLPHESGRKRVVIVGLGMVGIAFIEKLIKLDAKRQEYEVIVIGDEPHLAYNRVGLTSFFAHREVKNLYLNPQTWYDELPNGSLSYHVNSLVTDIDSENKTVRTAKGDDVKYDILILATGSNAVLPKHTPGHDGKGVFVYRTIEDLEKLISFSATKTGTTGLVVGGGLLGLEAAKAMMDLEEFGKVKLIERNRWVLSRQLDGDAGGMVVEQVRKLGLDVMLSKRVGKIHVNEANEVTGVRFEDGEELECSCICFAIGVRARDDLAREAGLKCADRGGGIVIAPDLSTSIPDIYAIGECASWNNETYGLIGPGIEMADVLAFNLTQAKVHTPRKFTRPDLSTKLKLLGVEVASFGDFFADRDGPKFPPPGRGGAKKETEDRVKTLTSGPPPPPVKALTYKDPFNHVYKKYIFTMDGKYLLGGMMIGDTKDYIKLVPMVKGQKPMEIEPSELIVGKPGGDDDDSDLPDDTQICSCHNVTKGDVAVAVKDGTCKSIGDVKSCTKAGTGCGGCMPLVQSIFNQTMASMGNEVKNHLCPHFEYSRADLFNIIMVKKLETFEAIMKHCGKDPDSVGCEVCKPTIGSITASLFNKHVMDPGLKGLQETNDKFLANIQRNGTYSVVPRVSGGEITPDKLIVIGTVAKKYNLYCKVTGGQRIDMFGARKQDLLAIWSELIEGGMESGHAYAKSLRTVKSCVGTTWCRFGVGDSVGMAIRIEERYKSIRSPHKIKGGVSGCVRECAEAQNKDFGLIATEKGFNIFVGGNGGAKPRHSEVLALDVPPDDVIPILDRYLSFYIRTADKLQRTARWLENLPGGIKYLQEVILQDKLGICADLEKQMEDLVGTFFCEWTEAINDAGRREQFQQFANTEENIVDTIEPTAERGQERPSYWPKDSVTTDFRGTKWSDLAWQPIVEANKFKDVASGDSQAIKRGDTQLAIFKVRGKYFCTQQMCPHKRAFVLSDGLIGEDLATNKLWVSCPYHKRNYELSGKEAGKCGNDDDVNIATFPVEEREDGWVYAKLPSVEELDSVLGTSKFKIKKEDMPDPFVKLDAKLKTMKGRKGLQASHFEGGKGEVATAENILAGNGVGTPSIDW
;
A
#
# COMPACT_ATOMS: atom_id res chain seq x y z
N MET A 1 14.55 -42.77 19.67
CA MET A 1 13.77 -42.71 20.91
C MET A 1 14.23 -41.50 21.72
N VAL A 2 13.55 -40.36 21.53
CA VAL A 2 13.58 -39.21 22.44
C VAL A 2 12.14 -38.72 22.49
N SER A 3 11.64 -38.53 23.70
CA SER A 3 10.26 -38.38 24.16
C SER A 3 9.44 -37.31 23.43
N ASN A 4 8.25 -37.70 22.95
CA ASN A 4 7.24 -36.83 22.37
C ASN A 4 5.99 -36.84 23.28
N GLU A 5 6.12 -36.29 24.49
CA GLU A 5 4.99 -36.06 25.41
C GLU A 5 4.56 -34.60 25.29
N GLY A 6 3.71 -34.32 24.30
CA GLY A 6 2.98 -33.06 24.17
C GLY A 6 1.60 -33.17 24.80
N ASN A 7 1.48 -32.79 26.06
CA ASN A 7 0.26 -32.35 26.78
C ASN A 7 -1.08 -33.05 26.40
N GLY A 8 -1.22 -34.33 26.79
CA GLY A 8 -2.40 -35.17 26.53
C GLY A 8 -3.45 -35.18 27.65
N GLY A 9 -4.08 -34.05 27.95
CA GLY A 9 -5.25 -33.99 28.83
C GLY A 9 -6.41 -33.25 28.17
N LEU A 10 -7.56 -33.91 27.99
CA LEU A 10 -8.80 -33.25 27.57
C LEU A 10 -9.18 -32.19 28.62
N PRO A 11 -9.42 -30.92 28.23
CA PRO A 11 -9.62 -29.84 29.20
C PRO A 11 -10.95 -29.94 29.96
N HIS A 12 -10.89 -29.61 31.26
CA HIS A 12 -12.02 -29.42 32.16
C HIS A 12 -12.88 -28.20 31.75
N GLU A 13 -14.18 -28.25 32.09
CA GLU A 13 -15.25 -27.30 31.70
C GLU A 13 -14.82 -25.83 31.65
N SER A 14 -14.71 -25.30 30.42
CA SER A 14 -14.56 -23.87 30.16
C SER A 14 -15.95 -23.25 29.96
N GLY A 15 -16.15 -21.99 30.38
CA GLY A 15 -17.39 -21.25 30.10
C GLY A 15 -17.56 -20.80 28.64
N ARG A 16 -16.75 -21.34 27.72
CA ARG A 16 -16.73 -21.00 26.28
C ARG A 16 -17.52 -22.03 25.48
N LYS A 17 -18.04 -21.65 24.32
CA LYS A 17 -18.68 -22.58 23.39
C LYS A 17 -17.61 -23.41 22.69
N ARG A 18 -17.77 -24.73 22.71
CA ARG A 18 -16.83 -25.67 22.12
C ARG A 18 -17.10 -25.88 20.64
N VAL A 19 -16.15 -25.48 19.80
CA VAL A 19 -16.17 -25.70 18.35
C VAL A 19 -15.24 -26.87 18.04
N VAL A 20 -15.81 -28.00 17.62
CA VAL A 20 -15.03 -29.16 17.18
C VAL A 20 -14.94 -29.15 15.66
N ILE A 21 -13.73 -29.28 15.14
CA ILE A 21 -13.42 -29.32 13.71
C ILE A 21 -12.87 -30.69 13.37
N VAL A 22 -13.52 -31.40 12.44
CA VAL A 22 -13.07 -32.69 11.94
C VAL A 22 -12.36 -32.47 10.61
N GLY A 23 -11.03 -32.53 10.65
CA GLY A 23 -10.14 -32.31 9.52
C GLY A 23 -9.19 -31.12 9.71
N LEU A 24 -7.89 -31.39 9.83
CA LEU A 24 -6.81 -30.39 9.92
C LEU A 24 -6.14 -30.14 8.56
N GLY A 25 -6.95 -29.90 7.53
CA GLY A 25 -6.46 -29.54 6.18
C GLY A 25 -6.29 -28.03 5.99
N MET A 26 -5.93 -27.61 4.77
CA MET A 26 -5.76 -26.19 4.42
C MET A 26 -7.02 -25.34 4.69
N VAL A 27 -8.21 -25.90 4.47
CA VAL A 27 -9.48 -25.20 4.75
C VAL A 27 -9.78 -25.16 6.25
N GLY A 28 -9.51 -26.26 6.97
CA GLY A 28 -9.69 -26.33 8.42
C GLY A 28 -8.84 -25.29 9.15
N ILE A 29 -7.54 -25.21 8.83
CA ILE A 29 -6.66 -24.20 9.44
C ILE A 29 -7.04 -22.77 9.05
N ALA A 30 -7.45 -22.53 7.80
CA ALA A 30 -7.92 -21.21 7.37
C ALA A 30 -9.18 -20.77 8.15
N PHE A 31 -10.09 -21.70 8.44
CA PHE A 31 -11.23 -21.43 9.31
C PHE A 31 -10.79 -21.10 10.73
N ILE A 32 -9.86 -21.87 11.32
CA ILE A 32 -9.31 -21.65 12.66
C ILE A 32 -8.68 -20.26 12.77
N GLU A 33 -7.79 -19.89 11.84
CA GLU A 33 -7.14 -18.58 11.80
C GLU A 33 -8.17 -17.44 11.77
N LYS A 34 -9.18 -17.57 10.91
CA LYS A 34 -10.24 -16.56 10.76
C LYS A 34 -11.12 -16.48 12.01
N LEU A 35 -11.52 -17.62 12.57
CA LEU A 35 -12.34 -17.68 13.77
C LEU A 35 -11.59 -17.06 14.95
N ILE A 36 -10.35 -17.50 15.21
CA ILE A 36 -9.51 -16.96 16.29
C ILE A 36 -9.29 -15.45 16.09
N LYS A 37 -9.01 -15.00 14.87
CA LYS A 37 -8.82 -13.57 14.57
C LYS A 37 -10.08 -12.75 14.84
N LEU A 38 -11.25 -13.25 14.46
CA LEU A 38 -12.53 -12.57 14.65
C LEU A 38 -13.04 -12.66 16.10
N ASP A 39 -12.68 -13.73 16.81
CA ASP A 39 -13.06 -13.99 18.21
C ASP A 39 -12.00 -13.51 19.21
N ALA A 40 -10.82 -13.04 18.77
CA ALA A 40 -9.69 -12.65 19.61
C ALA A 40 -10.06 -11.71 20.77
N LYS A 41 -11.10 -10.88 20.57
CA LYS A 41 -11.60 -9.93 21.59
C LYS A 41 -12.67 -10.50 22.51
N ARG A 42 -13.51 -11.42 22.02
CA ARG A 42 -14.66 -11.91 22.78
C ARG A 42 -14.36 -13.22 23.50
N GLN A 43 -13.43 -14.01 22.95
CA GLN A 43 -13.02 -15.31 23.47
C GLN A 43 -14.24 -16.19 23.79
N GLU A 44 -15.23 -16.16 22.90
CA GLU A 44 -16.48 -16.92 23.05
C GLU A 44 -16.26 -18.40 22.76
N TYR A 45 -15.24 -18.74 21.97
CA TYR A 45 -15.03 -20.08 21.47
C TYR A 45 -13.76 -20.74 22.02
N GLU A 46 -13.90 -22.02 22.34
CA GLU A 46 -12.79 -22.96 22.52
C GLU A 46 -12.77 -23.88 21.29
N VAL A 47 -11.65 -23.90 20.57
CA VAL A 47 -11.54 -24.67 19.32
C VAL A 47 -10.78 -25.97 19.58
N ILE A 48 -11.36 -27.09 19.17
CA ILE A 48 -10.71 -28.41 19.16
C ILE A 48 -10.68 -28.89 17.72
N VAL A 49 -9.50 -29.10 17.15
CA VAL A 49 -9.36 -29.66 15.81
C VAL A 49 -8.79 -31.07 15.86
N ILE A 50 -9.42 -31.98 15.14
CA ILE A 50 -9.04 -33.40 15.09
C ILE A 50 -8.68 -33.74 13.64
N GLY A 51 -7.42 -34.13 13.42
CA GLY A 51 -6.87 -34.56 12.14
C GLY A 51 -6.45 -36.03 12.18
N ASP A 52 -6.77 -36.77 11.12
CA ASP A 52 -6.40 -38.17 10.94
C ASP A 52 -4.92 -38.33 10.54
N GLU A 53 -4.35 -37.38 9.80
CA GLU A 53 -2.93 -37.40 9.42
C GLU A 53 -2.01 -37.08 10.62
N PRO A 54 -0.76 -37.61 10.65
CA PRO A 54 0.19 -37.40 11.74
C PRO A 54 0.91 -36.03 11.68
N HIS A 55 0.38 -35.08 10.92
CA HIS A 55 1.02 -33.80 10.63
C HIS A 55 0.10 -32.62 10.97
N LEU A 56 0.71 -31.48 11.31
CA LEU A 56 0.02 -30.20 11.33
C LEU A 56 -0.48 -29.82 9.93
N ALA A 57 -1.38 -28.83 9.85
CA ALA A 57 -1.92 -28.37 8.58
C ALA A 57 -0.80 -27.90 7.64
N TYR A 58 -0.76 -28.47 6.44
CA TYR A 58 0.30 -28.24 5.47
C TYR A 58 -0.27 -27.93 4.08
N ASN A 59 0.57 -27.34 3.22
CA ASN A 59 0.22 -26.94 1.89
C ASN A 59 0.13 -28.14 0.94
N ARG A 60 -1.06 -28.72 0.81
CA ARG A 60 -1.34 -29.85 -0.08
C ARG A 60 -1.22 -29.51 -1.57
N VAL A 61 -1.45 -28.25 -1.94
CA VAL A 61 -1.23 -27.78 -3.32
C VAL A 61 0.27 -27.70 -3.64
N GLY A 62 1.11 -27.50 -2.62
CA GLY A 62 2.56 -27.45 -2.73
C GLY A 62 3.27 -28.81 -2.65
N LEU A 63 2.56 -29.94 -2.70
CA LEU A 63 3.15 -31.28 -2.48
C LEU A 63 4.33 -31.60 -3.40
N THR A 64 4.36 -31.05 -4.62
CA THR A 64 5.46 -31.26 -5.56
C THR A 64 6.78 -30.74 -5.00
N SER A 65 6.75 -29.66 -4.21
CA SER A 65 7.97 -29.10 -3.59
C SER A 65 8.59 -30.05 -2.55
N PHE A 66 7.80 -30.95 -1.95
CA PHE A 66 8.30 -31.99 -1.04
C PHE A 66 9.38 -32.84 -1.69
N PHE A 67 9.33 -32.99 -3.01
CA PHE A 67 10.31 -33.78 -3.74
C PHE A 67 11.69 -33.15 -3.79
N ALA A 68 11.78 -31.83 -3.65
CA ALA A 68 13.06 -31.12 -3.64
C ALA A 68 13.74 -31.17 -2.26
N HIS A 69 12.99 -30.93 -1.18
CA HIS A 69 13.57 -30.77 0.17
C HIS A 69 13.40 -31.98 1.10
N ARG A 70 12.44 -32.88 0.85
CA ARG A 70 12.09 -34.04 1.71
C ARG A 70 11.75 -33.70 3.18
N GLU A 71 11.51 -32.43 3.47
CA GLU A 71 11.23 -31.93 4.82
C GLU A 71 9.77 -31.50 4.98
N VAL A 72 8.96 -32.29 5.68
CA VAL A 72 7.52 -32.02 5.88
C VAL A 72 7.26 -30.64 6.50
N LYS A 73 8.12 -30.18 7.41
CA LYS A 73 7.99 -28.88 8.10
C LYS A 73 7.98 -27.69 7.14
N ASN A 74 8.63 -27.79 5.99
CA ASN A 74 8.66 -26.73 4.98
C ASN A 74 7.31 -26.58 4.25
N LEU A 75 6.42 -27.56 4.37
CA LEU A 75 5.06 -27.50 3.86
C LEU A 75 4.06 -26.95 4.89
N TYR A 76 4.41 -26.84 6.17
CA TYR A 76 3.47 -26.40 7.19
C TYR A 76 2.95 -24.99 6.90
N LEU A 77 1.63 -24.82 6.98
CA LEU A 77 0.98 -23.53 6.76
C LEU A 77 1.24 -22.57 7.92
N ASN A 78 1.35 -23.12 9.12
CA ASN A 78 1.83 -22.41 10.30
C ASN A 78 2.91 -23.24 11.01
N PRO A 79 3.99 -22.62 11.50
CA PRO A 79 4.98 -23.33 12.30
C PRO A 79 4.37 -23.81 13.61
N GLN A 80 4.97 -24.83 14.24
CA GLN A 80 4.56 -25.33 15.55
C GLN A 80 4.43 -24.20 16.59
N THR A 81 5.36 -23.23 16.57
CA THR A 81 5.36 -22.07 17.47
C THR A 81 4.09 -21.22 17.36
N TRP A 82 3.44 -21.18 16.20
CA TRP A 82 2.17 -20.46 16.06
C TRP A 82 1.06 -21.09 16.89
N TYR A 83 1.02 -22.42 16.96
CA TYR A 83 0.04 -23.13 17.80
C TYR A 83 0.36 -22.93 19.28
N ASP A 84 1.65 -22.92 19.65
CA ASP A 84 2.12 -22.77 21.02
C ASP A 84 1.94 -21.34 21.57
N GLU A 85 2.00 -20.33 20.71
CA GLU A 85 1.86 -18.91 21.07
C GLU A 85 0.41 -18.44 21.23
N LEU A 86 -0.57 -19.27 20.86
CA LEU A 86 -1.99 -18.94 21.04
C LEU A 86 -2.37 -18.90 22.53
N PRO A 87 -3.31 -18.03 22.95
CA PRO A 87 -3.73 -17.96 24.34
C PRO A 87 -4.17 -19.31 24.89
N ASN A 88 -3.68 -19.70 26.07
CA ASN A 88 -4.04 -20.97 26.72
C ASN A 88 -5.56 -21.22 26.71
N GLY A 89 -5.95 -22.37 26.17
CA GLY A 89 -7.36 -22.79 26.05
C GLY A 89 -8.15 -22.16 24.89
N SER A 90 -7.50 -21.51 23.91
CA SER A 90 -8.20 -21.03 22.69
C SER A 90 -8.23 -22.08 21.57
N LEU A 91 -7.17 -22.87 21.42
CA LEU A 91 -7.05 -23.90 20.40
C LEU A 91 -6.34 -25.13 20.98
N SER A 92 -6.95 -26.29 20.79
CA SER A 92 -6.35 -27.61 21.01
C SER A 92 -6.37 -28.38 19.69
N TYR A 93 -5.31 -29.12 19.37
CA TYR A 93 -5.25 -29.92 18.16
C TYR A 93 -4.84 -31.35 18.47
N HIS A 94 -5.45 -32.31 17.78
CA HIS A 94 -5.18 -33.73 17.88
C HIS A 94 -4.86 -34.27 16.49
N VAL A 95 -3.60 -34.65 16.27
CA VAL A 95 -3.15 -35.31 15.03
C VAL A 95 -3.14 -36.82 15.21
N ASN A 96 -3.09 -37.56 14.11
CA ASN A 96 -3.13 -39.03 14.12
C ASN A 96 -4.36 -39.58 14.89
N SER A 97 -5.50 -38.94 14.75
CA SER A 97 -6.76 -39.28 15.42
C SER A 97 -7.91 -39.19 14.42
N LEU A 98 -8.36 -40.33 13.89
CA LEU A 98 -9.51 -40.40 12.99
C LEU A 98 -10.81 -40.31 13.79
N VAL A 99 -11.76 -39.49 13.34
CA VAL A 99 -13.14 -39.50 13.86
C VAL A 99 -13.93 -40.56 13.10
N THR A 100 -14.58 -41.46 13.84
CA THR A 100 -15.29 -42.63 13.27
C THR A 100 -16.79 -42.56 13.43
N ASP A 101 -17.31 -41.74 14.35
CA ASP A 101 -18.76 -41.64 14.58
C ASP A 101 -19.15 -40.23 15.07
N ILE A 102 -20.36 -39.80 14.73
CA ILE A 102 -20.96 -38.53 15.18
C ILE A 102 -22.32 -38.85 15.82
N ASP A 103 -22.40 -38.67 17.13
CA ASP A 103 -23.67 -38.71 17.85
C ASP A 103 -24.24 -37.28 17.90
N SER A 104 -25.14 -37.00 16.97
CA SER A 104 -25.79 -35.68 16.86
C SER A 104 -26.81 -35.40 17.95
N GLU A 105 -27.37 -36.43 18.60
CA GLU A 105 -28.34 -36.28 19.69
C GLU A 105 -27.64 -35.84 20.98
N ASN A 106 -26.51 -36.48 21.31
CA ASN A 106 -25.71 -36.16 22.49
C ASN A 106 -24.63 -35.10 22.22
N LYS A 107 -24.51 -34.62 20.98
CA LYS A 107 -23.49 -33.69 20.49
C LYS A 107 -22.07 -34.11 20.82
N THR A 108 -21.70 -35.32 20.41
CA THR A 108 -20.36 -35.87 20.60
C THR A 108 -19.78 -36.46 19.32
N VAL A 109 -18.45 -36.42 19.17
CA VAL A 109 -17.74 -37.17 18.13
C VAL A 109 -16.83 -38.21 18.78
N ARG A 110 -16.81 -39.42 18.22
CA ARG A 110 -15.95 -40.52 18.70
C ARG A 110 -14.75 -40.68 17.79
N THR A 111 -13.56 -40.78 18.40
CA THR A 111 -12.33 -41.08 17.67
C THR A 111 -12.05 -42.58 17.61
N ALA A 112 -11.25 -43.03 16.64
CA ALA A 112 -10.80 -44.42 16.52
C ALA A 112 -10.00 -44.92 17.73
N LYS A 113 -9.51 -44.01 18.59
CA LYS A 113 -8.83 -44.34 19.85
C LYS A 113 -9.80 -44.58 21.02
N GLY A 114 -11.09 -44.37 20.80
CA GLY A 114 -12.14 -44.52 21.81
C GLY A 114 -12.48 -43.25 22.59
N ASP A 115 -11.85 -42.12 22.27
CA ASP A 115 -12.13 -40.83 22.93
C ASP A 115 -13.44 -40.23 22.40
N ASP A 116 -14.36 -39.87 23.30
CA ASP A 116 -15.58 -39.11 23.00
C ASP A 116 -15.38 -37.61 23.30
N VAL A 117 -15.50 -36.77 22.27
CA VAL A 117 -15.31 -35.31 22.35
C VAL A 117 -16.65 -34.59 22.17
N LYS A 118 -17.13 -33.94 23.22
CA LYS A 118 -18.35 -33.11 23.16
C LYS A 118 -18.16 -31.87 22.29
N TYR A 119 -19.22 -31.39 21.65
CA TYR A 119 -19.23 -30.13 20.90
C TYR A 119 -20.49 -29.30 21.16
N ASP A 120 -20.38 -27.98 21.06
CA ASP A 120 -21.55 -27.09 20.89
C ASP A 120 -21.83 -26.88 19.40
N ILE A 121 -20.77 -26.75 18.61
CA ILE A 121 -20.77 -26.58 17.15
C ILE A 121 -19.78 -27.58 16.56
N LEU A 122 -20.22 -28.33 15.54
CA LEU A 122 -19.38 -29.27 14.80
C LEU A 122 -19.15 -28.76 13.37
N ILE A 123 -17.90 -28.81 12.92
CA ILE A 123 -17.51 -28.38 11.58
C ILE A 123 -16.79 -29.54 10.88
N LEU A 124 -17.39 -30.02 9.80
CA LEU A 124 -16.83 -31.06 8.94
C LEU A 124 -15.97 -30.41 7.86
N ALA A 125 -14.65 -30.63 7.95
CA ALA A 125 -13.63 -30.18 6.99
C ALA A 125 -12.77 -31.37 6.51
N THR A 126 -13.41 -32.53 6.32
CA THR A 126 -12.79 -33.84 6.03
C THR A 126 -12.13 -33.91 4.65
N GLY A 127 -12.47 -32.98 3.75
CA GLY A 127 -11.86 -32.89 2.43
C GLY A 127 -12.30 -34.02 1.49
N SER A 128 -11.35 -34.59 0.75
CA SER A 128 -11.61 -35.61 -0.27
C SER A 128 -10.51 -36.69 -0.34
N ASN A 129 -10.88 -37.85 -0.86
CA ASN A 129 -10.00 -38.98 -1.16
C ASN A 129 -9.60 -39.00 -2.64
N ALA A 130 -8.38 -39.44 -2.94
CA ALA A 130 -8.00 -39.76 -4.32
C ALA A 130 -8.82 -40.93 -4.87
N VAL A 131 -9.21 -40.85 -6.14
CA VAL A 131 -9.98 -41.91 -6.80
C VAL A 131 -9.03 -42.94 -7.39
N LEU A 132 -9.22 -44.22 -7.02
CA LEU A 132 -8.59 -45.38 -7.65
C LEU A 132 -9.63 -46.15 -8.50
N PRO A 133 -9.24 -46.71 -9.66
CA PRO A 133 -10.14 -47.46 -10.51
C PRO A 133 -10.34 -48.89 -9.98
N LYS A 134 -11.17 -49.05 -8.95
CA LYS A 134 -11.43 -50.34 -8.28
C LYS A 134 -11.95 -51.47 -9.18
N HIS A 135 -12.42 -51.14 -10.38
CA HIS A 135 -12.88 -52.13 -11.37
C HIS A 135 -11.77 -52.62 -12.31
N THR A 136 -10.60 -51.98 -12.32
CA THR A 136 -9.46 -52.39 -13.13
C THR A 136 -8.73 -53.53 -12.43
N PRO A 137 -8.60 -54.73 -13.03
CA PRO A 137 -7.89 -55.83 -12.40
C PRO A 137 -6.43 -55.47 -12.12
N GLY A 138 -5.95 -55.79 -10.91
CA GLY A 138 -4.60 -55.48 -10.44
C GLY A 138 -4.42 -54.08 -9.83
N HIS A 139 -5.50 -53.33 -9.56
CA HIS A 139 -5.43 -51.98 -8.98
C HIS A 139 -4.85 -51.92 -7.55
N ASP A 140 -4.77 -53.06 -6.87
CA ASP A 140 -4.26 -53.26 -5.51
C ASP A 140 -2.84 -53.86 -5.49
N GLY A 141 -2.19 -53.93 -6.65
CA GLY A 141 -0.80 -54.36 -6.77
C GLY A 141 0.19 -53.44 -6.06
N LYS A 142 1.28 -54.00 -5.54
CA LYS A 142 2.44 -53.26 -5.02
C LYS A 142 3.10 -52.51 -6.17
N GLY A 143 3.23 -51.20 -6.02
CA GLY A 143 3.66 -50.30 -7.10
C GLY A 143 2.53 -49.43 -7.66
N VAL A 144 1.29 -49.58 -7.16
CA VAL A 144 0.18 -48.67 -7.44
C VAL A 144 0.08 -47.63 -6.34
N PHE A 145 0.12 -46.35 -6.71
CA PHE A 145 0.09 -45.19 -5.81
C PHE A 145 -0.97 -44.17 -6.23
N VAL A 146 -1.24 -43.23 -5.33
CA VAL A 146 -2.01 -42.01 -5.59
C VAL A 146 -1.18 -40.80 -5.20
N TYR A 147 -1.61 -39.61 -5.62
CA TYR A 147 -0.94 -38.36 -5.29
C TYR A 147 -1.86 -37.47 -4.45
N ARG A 148 -1.81 -37.59 -3.11
CA ARG A 148 -2.74 -36.87 -2.23
C ARG A 148 -2.19 -36.46 -0.87
N THR A 149 -1.55 -37.35 -0.12
CA THR A 149 -1.03 -37.11 1.23
C THR A 149 0.50 -37.22 1.27
N ILE A 150 1.14 -36.70 2.32
CA ILE A 150 2.59 -36.88 2.48
C ILE A 150 2.95 -38.37 2.59
N GLU A 151 2.14 -39.16 3.30
CA GLU A 151 2.33 -40.60 3.43
C GLU A 151 2.28 -41.31 2.06
N ASP A 152 1.39 -40.90 1.16
CA ASP A 152 1.35 -41.45 -0.21
C ASP A 152 2.67 -41.16 -0.97
N LEU A 153 3.20 -39.96 -0.80
CA LEU A 153 4.45 -39.53 -1.43
C LEU A 153 5.65 -40.28 -0.85
N GLU A 154 5.73 -40.43 0.48
CA GLU A 154 6.80 -41.19 1.14
C GLU A 154 6.79 -42.67 0.71
N LYS A 155 5.61 -43.28 0.58
CA LYS A 155 5.46 -44.64 0.03
C LYS A 155 5.93 -44.72 -1.42
N LEU A 156 5.55 -43.75 -2.26
CA LEU A 156 5.99 -43.67 -3.65
C LEU A 156 7.51 -43.52 -3.77
N ILE A 157 8.12 -42.62 -2.99
CA ILE A 157 9.57 -42.37 -2.95
C ILE A 157 10.33 -43.63 -2.50
N SER A 158 9.86 -44.25 -1.41
CA SER A 158 10.51 -45.45 -0.86
C SER A 158 10.47 -46.61 -1.85
N PHE A 159 9.34 -46.77 -2.56
CA PHE A 159 9.19 -47.82 -3.56
C PHE A 159 9.99 -47.52 -4.83
N SER A 160 10.01 -46.27 -5.33
CA SER A 160 10.73 -45.90 -6.55
C SER A 160 12.22 -46.20 -6.44
N ALA A 161 12.82 -45.98 -5.27
CA ALA A 161 14.23 -46.30 -5.00
C ALA A 161 14.56 -47.80 -5.13
N THR A 162 13.56 -48.69 -5.10
CA THR A 162 13.75 -50.13 -5.33
C THR A 162 13.63 -50.55 -6.79
N LYS A 163 13.22 -49.62 -7.68
CA LYS A 163 12.90 -49.88 -9.09
C LYS A 163 13.68 -48.92 -10.01
N THR A 164 14.93 -48.60 -9.67
CA THR A 164 15.77 -47.64 -10.41
C THR A 164 15.95 -48.03 -11.88
N GLY A 165 15.94 -47.05 -12.79
CA GLY A 165 16.11 -47.24 -14.23
C GLY A 165 14.89 -47.80 -14.98
N THR A 166 13.79 -48.11 -14.29
CA THR A 166 12.56 -48.65 -14.90
C THR A 166 11.61 -47.54 -15.37
N THR A 167 10.47 -47.93 -15.98
CA THR A 167 9.42 -47.00 -16.44
C THR A 167 8.37 -46.76 -15.36
N GLY A 168 8.12 -45.49 -15.02
CA GLY A 168 7.00 -45.05 -14.18
C GLY A 168 5.83 -44.50 -15.01
N LEU A 169 4.59 -44.82 -14.63
CA LEU A 169 3.38 -44.30 -15.27
C LEU A 169 2.61 -43.36 -14.35
N VAL A 170 2.10 -42.26 -14.91
CA VAL A 170 1.08 -41.43 -14.27
C VAL A 170 -0.20 -41.49 -15.08
N VAL A 171 -1.32 -41.81 -14.43
CA VAL A 171 -2.61 -41.97 -15.11
C VAL A 171 -3.53 -40.81 -14.76
N GLY A 172 -3.90 -40.03 -15.78
CA GLY A 172 -4.69 -38.81 -15.70
C GLY A 172 -3.84 -37.58 -16.04
N GLY A 173 -4.20 -36.84 -17.07
CA GLY A 173 -3.55 -35.59 -17.53
C GLY A 173 -4.27 -34.34 -17.03
N GLY A 174 -4.86 -34.40 -15.84
CA GLY A 174 -5.39 -33.23 -15.13
C GLY A 174 -4.28 -32.46 -14.40
N LEU A 175 -4.68 -31.47 -13.59
CA LEU A 175 -3.77 -30.66 -12.77
C LEU A 175 -2.85 -31.53 -11.91
N LEU A 176 -3.46 -32.38 -11.07
CA LEU A 176 -2.75 -33.31 -10.17
C LEU A 176 -1.87 -34.29 -10.93
N GLY A 177 -2.27 -34.69 -12.14
CA GLY A 177 -1.54 -35.67 -12.92
C GLY A 177 -0.25 -35.10 -13.52
N LEU A 178 -0.30 -33.86 -14.01
CA LEU A 178 0.89 -33.16 -14.48
C LEU A 178 1.85 -32.86 -13.32
N GLU A 179 1.34 -32.54 -12.14
CA GLU A 179 2.15 -32.40 -10.92
C GLU A 179 2.78 -33.71 -10.48
N ALA A 180 2.01 -34.80 -10.43
CA ALA A 180 2.52 -36.13 -10.09
C ALA A 180 3.58 -36.62 -11.09
N ALA A 181 3.37 -36.35 -12.38
CA ALA A 181 4.35 -36.68 -13.42
C ALA A 181 5.66 -35.92 -13.22
N LYS A 182 5.60 -34.62 -12.91
CA LYS A 182 6.79 -33.83 -12.56
C LYS A 182 7.47 -34.41 -11.31
N ALA A 183 6.70 -34.68 -10.26
CA ALA A 183 7.25 -35.25 -9.02
C ALA A 183 7.97 -36.58 -9.27
N MET A 184 7.41 -37.45 -10.11
CA MET A 184 8.06 -38.72 -10.49
C MET A 184 9.31 -38.52 -11.36
N MET A 185 9.34 -37.49 -12.22
CA MET A 185 10.55 -37.14 -12.97
C MET A 185 11.65 -36.59 -12.06
N ASP A 186 11.29 -35.74 -11.10
CA ASP A 186 12.22 -35.11 -10.14
C ASP A 186 12.78 -36.10 -9.11
N LEU A 187 12.24 -37.32 -9.03
CA LEU A 187 12.87 -38.39 -8.27
C LEU A 187 14.18 -38.88 -8.90
N GLU A 188 14.31 -38.77 -10.22
CA GLU A 188 15.45 -39.29 -11.00
C GLU A 188 15.71 -40.81 -10.85
N GLU A 189 14.83 -41.54 -10.15
CA GLU A 189 14.89 -42.99 -10.00
C GLU A 189 14.40 -43.72 -11.27
N PHE A 190 13.41 -43.17 -11.97
CA PHE A 190 12.87 -43.80 -13.18
C PHE A 190 13.68 -43.40 -14.41
N GLY A 191 14.01 -44.38 -15.26
CA GLY A 191 14.67 -44.10 -16.54
C GLY A 191 13.75 -43.34 -17.51
N LYS A 192 12.42 -43.56 -17.41
CA LYS A 192 11.39 -42.84 -18.16
C LYS A 192 10.11 -42.69 -17.33
N VAL A 193 9.46 -41.54 -17.45
CA VAL A 193 8.12 -41.28 -16.90
C VAL A 193 7.16 -41.02 -18.07
N LYS A 194 6.02 -41.73 -18.07
CA LYS A 194 4.97 -41.58 -19.10
C LYS A 194 3.65 -41.14 -18.47
N LEU A 195 3.02 -40.12 -19.05
CA LEU A 195 1.68 -39.64 -18.70
C LEU A 195 0.64 -40.28 -19.61
N ILE A 196 -0.35 -40.96 -19.04
CA ILE A 196 -1.46 -41.61 -19.74
C ILE A 196 -2.71 -40.76 -19.55
N GLU A 197 -3.27 -40.24 -20.66
CA GLU A 197 -4.51 -39.45 -20.65
C GLU A 197 -5.53 -40.05 -21.62
N ARG A 198 -6.77 -40.18 -21.14
CA ARG A 198 -7.87 -40.78 -21.92
C ARG A 198 -8.46 -39.85 -22.97
N ASN A 199 -8.27 -38.54 -22.82
CA ASN A 199 -8.72 -37.51 -23.73
C ASN A 199 -7.68 -37.23 -24.81
N ARG A 200 -8.08 -36.44 -25.81
CA ARG A 200 -7.21 -36.03 -26.93
C ARG A 200 -6.19 -34.94 -26.56
N TRP A 201 -6.25 -34.37 -25.36
CA TRP A 201 -5.29 -33.41 -24.81
C TRP A 201 -5.36 -33.41 -23.27
N VAL A 202 -4.34 -32.85 -22.63
CA VAL A 202 -4.26 -32.67 -21.17
C VAL A 202 -5.07 -31.45 -20.71
N LEU A 203 -5.48 -31.40 -19.44
CA LEU A 203 -6.28 -30.30 -18.87
C LEU A 203 -7.61 -30.03 -19.59
N SER A 204 -8.25 -31.07 -20.12
CA SER A 204 -9.50 -30.95 -20.90
C SER A 204 -10.70 -30.39 -20.13
N ARG A 205 -10.60 -30.28 -18.79
CA ARG A 205 -11.59 -29.61 -17.94
C ARG A 205 -11.37 -28.10 -17.80
N GLN A 206 -10.20 -27.58 -18.18
CA GLN A 206 -9.82 -26.17 -18.08
C GLN A 206 -9.56 -25.55 -19.46
N LEU A 207 -9.09 -26.35 -20.42
CA LEU A 207 -8.61 -25.91 -21.73
C LEU A 207 -9.34 -26.59 -22.88
N ASP A 208 -9.47 -25.87 -23.98
CA ASP A 208 -9.88 -26.44 -25.26
C ASP A 208 -8.72 -27.20 -25.95
N GLY A 209 -9.01 -27.77 -27.12
CA GLY A 209 -8.07 -28.63 -27.82
C GLY A 209 -6.82 -27.92 -28.33
N ASP A 210 -6.92 -26.64 -28.71
CA ASP A 210 -5.78 -25.86 -29.19
C ASP A 210 -4.83 -25.51 -28.04
N ALA A 211 -5.38 -24.97 -26.94
CA ALA A 211 -4.61 -24.66 -25.75
C ALA A 211 -3.99 -25.93 -25.15
N GLY A 212 -4.77 -27.01 -25.04
CA GLY A 212 -4.30 -28.29 -24.52
C GLY A 212 -3.22 -28.94 -25.38
N GLY A 213 -3.33 -28.85 -26.71
CA GLY A 213 -2.31 -29.33 -27.63
C GLY A 213 -0.97 -28.61 -27.46
N MET A 214 -1.01 -27.29 -27.25
CA MET A 214 0.19 -26.49 -26.96
C MET A 214 0.87 -26.90 -25.64
N VAL A 215 0.07 -27.16 -24.60
CA VAL A 215 0.61 -27.72 -23.34
C VAL A 215 1.27 -29.07 -23.58
N VAL A 216 0.65 -29.97 -24.35
CA VAL A 216 1.23 -31.28 -24.69
C VAL A 216 2.59 -31.13 -25.39
N GLU A 217 2.71 -30.20 -26.32
CA GLU A 217 3.98 -29.94 -27.00
C GLU A 217 5.07 -29.48 -26.02
N GLN A 218 4.76 -28.52 -25.15
CA GLN A 218 5.71 -27.99 -24.19
C GLN A 218 6.14 -29.04 -23.16
N VAL A 219 5.21 -29.83 -22.60
CA VAL A 219 5.59 -30.86 -21.61
C VAL A 219 6.42 -31.98 -22.24
N ARG A 220 6.20 -32.31 -23.52
CA ARG A 220 7.07 -33.25 -24.26
C ARG A 220 8.48 -32.72 -24.46
N LYS A 221 8.63 -31.42 -24.76
CA LYS A 221 9.97 -30.77 -24.85
C LYS A 221 10.71 -30.81 -23.52
N LEU A 222 9.98 -30.84 -22.41
CA LEU A 222 10.54 -30.95 -21.06
C LEU A 222 10.86 -32.40 -20.64
N GLY A 223 10.71 -33.36 -21.55
CA GLY A 223 11.08 -34.76 -21.33
C GLY A 223 9.95 -35.67 -20.81
N LEU A 224 8.73 -35.16 -20.63
CA LEU A 224 7.59 -35.98 -20.26
C LEU A 224 6.97 -36.64 -21.50
N ASP A 225 7.01 -37.97 -21.57
CA ASP A 225 6.33 -38.69 -22.64
C ASP A 225 4.81 -38.75 -22.35
N VAL A 226 3.99 -38.31 -23.30
CA VAL A 226 2.53 -38.18 -23.12
C VAL A 226 1.80 -39.06 -24.12
N MET A 227 1.06 -40.05 -23.61
CA MET A 227 0.20 -40.95 -24.37
C MET A 227 -1.26 -40.53 -24.21
N LEU A 228 -1.80 -39.90 -25.26
CA LEU A 228 -3.18 -39.40 -25.33
C LEU A 228 -4.13 -40.48 -25.84
N SER A 229 -5.42 -40.32 -25.57
CA SER A 229 -6.48 -41.28 -25.94
C SER A 229 -6.22 -42.71 -25.47
N LYS A 230 -5.49 -42.89 -24.37
CA LYS A 230 -5.18 -44.20 -23.78
C LYS A 230 -5.88 -44.39 -22.45
N ARG A 231 -6.37 -45.61 -22.21
CA ARG A 231 -7.04 -46.02 -20.95
C ARG A 231 -6.46 -47.35 -20.48
N VAL A 232 -6.10 -47.43 -19.21
CA VAL A 232 -5.59 -48.66 -18.59
C VAL A 232 -6.76 -49.63 -18.38
N GLY A 233 -6.75 -50.76 -19.08
CA GLY A 233 -7.77 -51.80 -18.98
C GLY A 233 -7.42 -52.89 -17.95
N LYS A 234 -6.13 -53.22 -17.81
CA LYS A 234 -5.62 -54.18 -16.83
C LYS A 234 -4.21 -53.80 -16.36
N ILE A 235 -3.91 -54.06 -15.10
CA ILE A 235 -2.56 -53.98 -14.54
C ILE A 235 -2.03 -55.40 -14.39
N HIS A 236 -0.83 -55.64 -14.93
CA HIS A 236 -0.12 -56.90 -14.80
C HIS A 236 0.71 -56.88 -13.52
N VAL A 237 0.58 -57.94 -12.73
CA VAL A 237 1.35 -58.15 -11.50
C VAL A 237 2.05 -59.51 -11.56
N ASN A 238 3.20 -59.61 -10.88
CA ASN A 238 3.90 -60.88 -10.70
C ASN A 238 3.30 -61.70 -9.53
N GLU A 239 3.89 -62.86 -9.24
CA GLU A 239 3.46 -63.73 -8.13
C GLU A 239 3.56 -63.07 -6.74
N ALA A 240 4.44 -62.09 -6.57
CA ALA A 240 4.59 -61.29 -5.35
C ALA A 240 3.61 -60.09 -5.26
N ASN A 241 2.68 -60.02 -6.22
CA ASN A 241 1.71 -58.95 -6.43
C ASN A 241 2.36 -57.59 -6.76
N GLU A 242 3.56 -57.56 -7.35
CA GLU A 242 4.21 -56.33 -7.80
C GLU A 242 3.89 -56.01 -9.26
N VAL A 243 3.70 -54.73 -9.58
CA VAL A 243 3.40 -54.26 -10.93
C VAL A 243 4.55 -54.59 -11.89
N THR A 244 4.22 -55.21 -13.03
CA THR A 244 5.16 -55.51 -14.13
C THR A 244 4.80 -54.82 -15.45
N GLY A 245 3.56 -54.35 -15.59
CA GLY A 245 3.11 -53.63 -16.79
C GLY A 245 1.63 -53.32 -16.77
N VAL A 246 1.15 -52.70 -17.85
CA VAL A 246 -0.27 -52.43 -18.08
C VAL A 246 -0.68 -52.87 -19.49
N ARG A 247 -1.93 -53.31 -19.61
CA ARG A 247 -2.62 -53.46 -20.89
C ARG A 247 -3.68 -52.40 -21.03
N PHE A 248 -3.61 -51.64 -22.12
CA PHE A 248 -4.59 -50.62 -22.45
C PHE A 248 -5.86 -51.25 -23.04
N GLU A 249 -6.98 -50.52 -23.00
CA GLU A 249 -8.26 -50.99 -23.54
C GLU A 249 -8.21 -51.26 -25.06
N ASP A 250 -7.29 -50.65 -25.80
CA ASP A 250 -7.08 -50.89 -27.23
C ASP A 250 -6.16 -52.09 -27.53
N GLY A 251 -5.70 -52.79 -26.49
CA GLY A 251 -4.91 -54.01 -26.60
C GLY A 251 -3.40 -53.81 -26.60
N GLU A 252 -2.89 -52.57 -26.69
CA GLU A 252 -1.45 -52.30 -26.55
C GLU A 252 -0.99 -52.59 -25.10
N GLU A 253 0.21 -53.16 -24.96
CA GLU A 253 0.83 -53.46 -23.67
C GLU A 253 2.07 -52.60 -23.46
N LEU A 254 2.32 -52.20 -22.21
CA LEU A 254 3.43 -51.35 -21.81
C LEU A 254 4.03 -51.85 -20.50
N GLU A 255 5.33 -52.13 -20.51
CA GLU A 255 6.08 -52.50 -19.31
C GLU A 255 6.29 -51.30 -18.39
N CYS A 256 6.00 -51.48 -17.11
CA CYS A 256 6.22 -50.48 -16.06
C CYS A 256 6.32 -51.14 -14.69
N SER A 257 7.04 -50.49 -13.77
CA SER A 257 7.21 -50.99 -12.40
C SER A 257 6.37 -50.24 -11.37
N CYS A 258 5.90 -49.03 -11.73
CA CYS A 258 5.23 -48.11 -10.83
C CYS A 258 4.13 -47.33 -11.57
N ILE A 259 2.97 -47.16 -10.95
CA ILE A 259 1.81 -46.46 -11.49
C ILE A 259 1.26 -45.51 -10.44
N CYS A 260 1.17 -44.21 -10.75
CA CYS A 260 0.50 -43.21 -9.91
C CYS A 260 -0.82 -42.77 -10.55
N PHE A 261 -1.95 -43.04 -9.90
CA PHE A 261 -3.26 -42.60 -10.34
C PHE A 261 -3.59 -41.19 -9.85
N ALA A 262 -3.90 -40.30 -10.81
CA ALA A 262 -4.33 -38.93 -10.59
C ALA A 262 -5.63 -38.64 -11.38
N ILE A 263 -6.61 -39.53 -11.26
CA ILE A 263 -7.85 -39.54 -12.06
C ILE A 263 -9.02 -38.77 -11.42
N GLY A 264 -8.74 -37.95 -10.41
CA GLY A 264 -9.71 -37.11 -9.70
C GLY A 264 -9.82 -37.46 -8.21
N VAL A 265 -10.68 -36.70 -7.52
CA VAL A 265 -10.96 -36.85 -6.09
C VAL A 265 -12.45 -37.06 -5.83
N ARG A 266 -12.78 -37.63 -4.68
CA ARG A 266 -14.15 -37.82 -4.20
C ARG A 266 -14.29 -37.29 -2.78
N ALA A 267 -15.30 -36.46 -2.53
CA ALA A 267 -15.61 -35.92 -1.21
C ALA A 267 -15.68 -37.03 -0.14
N ARG A 268 -15.12 -36.76 1.05
CA ARG A 268 -15.20 -37.63 2.23
C ARG A 268 -16.47 -37.34 3.00
N ASP A 269 -17.58 -37.95 2.55
CA ASP A 269 -18.91 -37.80 3.12
C ASP A 269 -19.39 -39.05 3.88
N ASP A 270 -18.55 -40.08 4.00
CA ASP A 270 -18.80 -41.34 4.69
C ASP A 270 -19.27 -41.13 6.14
N LEU A 271 -18.48 -40.43 6.95
CA LEU A 271 -18.83 -40.07 8.32
C LEU A 271 -20.18 -39.33 8.43
N ALA A 272 -20.47 -38.46 7.47
CA ALA A 272 -21.71 -37.69 7.45
C ALA A 272 -22.93 -38.56 7.08
N ARG A 273 -22.76 -39.51 6.15
CA ARG A 273 -23.81 -40.46 5.76
C ARG A 273 -24.19 -41.38 6.92
N GLU A 274 -23.18 -41.90 7.62
CA GLU A 274 -23.40 -42.77 8.79
C GLU A 274 -24.10 -42.02 9.91
N ALA A 275 -23.76 -40.75 10.13
CA ALA A 275 -24.41 -39.86 11.08
C ALA A 275 -25.78 -39.30 10.63
N GLY A 276 -26.31 -39.76 9.49
CA GLY A 276 -27.65 -39.37 9.01
C GLY A 276 -27.74 -37.98 8.38
N LEU A 277 -26.62 -37.31 8.06
CA LEU A 277 -26.64 -36.04 7.32
C LEU A 277 -26.99 -36.25 5.85
N LYS A 278 -27.76 -35.29 5.29
CA LYS A 278 -28.11 -35.30 3.87
C LYS A 278 -26.84 -35.12 3.02
N CYS A 279 -26.54 -36.10 2.19
CA CYS A 279 -25.40 -36.08 1.26
C CYS A 279 -25.88 -36.21 -0.18
N ALA A 280 -25.13 -35.66 -1.15
CA ALA A 280 -25.47 -35.72 -2.56
C ALA A 280 -25.11 -37.09 -3.16
N ASP A 281 -25.97 -37.65 -4.02
CA ASP A 281 -25.72 -38.97 -4.63
C ASP A 281 -24.63 -38.90 -5.70
N ARG A 282 -24.71 -37.93 -6.61
CA ARG A 282 -23.79 -37.80 -7.74
C ARG A 282 -22.62 -36.90 -7.39
N GLY A 283 -21.40 -37.46 -7.37
CA GLY A 283 -20.17 -36.73 -7.03
C GLY A 283 -19.84 -36.70 -5.53
N GLY A 284 -20.81 -37.09 -4.68
CA GLY A 284 -20.67 -37.08 -3.23
C GLY A 284 -20.71 -35.67 -2.63
N GLY A 285 -20.52 -35.60 -1.32
CA GLY A 285 -20.43 -34.39 -0.52
C GLY A 285 -21.66 -34.14 0.35
N ILE A 286 -21.43 -33.45 1.46
CA ILE A 286 -22.41 -33.10 2.49
C ILE A 286 -23.22 -31.91 1.99
N VAL A 287 -24.53 -32.04 1.87
CA VAL A 287 -25.38 -30.96 1.34
C VAL A 287 -25.41 -29.80 2.32
N ILE A 288 -25.04 -28.61 1.84
CA ILE A 288 -25.00 -27.39 2.65
C ILE A 288 -25.91 -26.28 2.09
N ALA A 289 -26.50 -25.50 2.99
CA ALA A 289 -27.23 -24.28 2.68
C ALA A 289 -26.28 -23.09 2.41
N PRO A 290 -26.77 -21.93 1.92
CA PRO A 290 -25.91 -20.76 1.67
C PRO A 290 -25.23 -20.19 2.91
N ASP A 291 -25.72 -20.45 4.11
CA ASP A 291 -25.05 -20.08 5.36
C ASP A 291 -24.08 -21.17 5.87
N LEU A 292 -23.88 -22.22 5.07
CA LEU A 292 -23.02 -23.39 5.28
C LEU A 292 -23.54 -24.41 6.29
N SER A 293 -24.79 -24.25 6.75
CA SER A 293 -25.46 -25.23 7.62
C SER A 293 -25.77 -26.52 6.87
N THR A 294 -25.70 -27.65 7.58
CA THR A 294 -26.10 -28.98 7.06
C THR A 294 -27.57 -29.26 7.37
N SER A 295 -28.04 -30.50 7.12
CA SER A 295 -29.40 -30.92 7.48
C SER A 295 -29.64 -31.06 8.99
N ILE A 296 -28.58 -31.09 9.80
CA ILE A 296 -28.65 -31.22 11.27
C ILE A 296 -28.21 -29.90 11.91
N PRO A 297 -28.98 -29.35 12.89
CA PRO A 297 -28.61 -28.13 13.60
C PRO A 297 -27.23 -28.20 14.25
N ASP A 298 -26.54 -27.06 14.30
CA ASP A 298 -25.20 -26.89 14.86
C ASP A 298 -24.06 -27.71 14.20
N ILE A 299 -24.36 -28.42 13.10
CA ILE A 299 -23.37 -29.09 12.25
C ILE A 299 -23.23 -28.35 10.92
N TYR A 300 -22.00 -27.99 10.58
CA TYR A 300 -21.61 -27.28 9.37
C TYR A 300 -20.60 -28.10 8.56
N ALA A 301 -20.51 -27.85 7.25
CA ALA A 301 -19.47 -28.44 6.41
C ALA A 301 -18.81 -27.40 5.51
N ILE A 302 -17.48 -27.46 5.36
CA ILE A 302 -16.67 -26.52 4.57
C ILE A 302 -15.57 -27.25 3.79
N GLY A 303 -15.15 -26.68 2.66
CA GLY A 303 -14.11 -27.27 1.81
C GLY A 303 -14.62 -28.36 0.87
N GLU A 304 -13.74 -29.27 0.45
CA GLU A 304 -14.05 -30.26 -0.61
C GLU A 304 -15.13 -31.29 -0.21
N CYS A 305 -15.36 -31.50 1.09
CA CYS A 305 -16.42 -32.39 1.56
C CYS A 305 -17.82 -31.75 1.48
N ALA A 306 -17.91 -30.44 1.33
CA ALA A 306 -19.18 -29.71 1.25
C ALA A 306 -19.72 -29.67 -0.20
N SER A 307 -21.01 -29.96 -0.34
CA SER A 307 -21.77 -29.91 -1.58
C SER A 307 -22.77 -28.76 -1.55
N TRP A 308 -22.46 -27.68 -2.28
CA TRP A 308 -23.35 -26.52 -2.43
C TRP A 308 -24.03 -26.59 -3.79
N ASN A 309 -25.36 -26.53 -3.83
CA ASN A 309 -26.15 -26.73 -5.05
C ASN A 309 -25.82 -28.02 -5.82
N ASN A 310 -25.57 -29.12 -5.10
CA ASN A 310 -25.15 -30.43 -5.64
C ASN A 310 -23.78 -30.41 -6.36
N GLU A 311 -22.93 -29.43 -6.08
CA GLU A 311 -21.56 -29.36 -6.59
C GLU A 311 -20.55 -29.35 -5.44
N THR A 312 -19.48 -30.13 -5.61
CA THR A 312 -18.28 -30.08 -4.76
C THR A 312 -17.16 -29.38 -5.52
N TYR A 313 -16.37 -28.58 -4.81
CA TYR A 313 -15.29 -27.79 -5.40
C TYR A 313 -13.94 -28.34 -4.97
N GLY A 314 -13.23 -29.01 -5.89
CA GLY A 314 -11.87 -29.52 -5.69
C GLY A 314 -10.78 -28.44 -5.79
N LEU A 315 -11.05 -27.24 -5.25
CA LEU A 315 -10.17 -26.07 -5.30
C LEU A 315 -10.10 -25.43 -3.91
N ILE A 316 -8.93 -24.90 -3.55
CA ILE A 316 -8.73 -24.26 -2.26
C ILE A 316 -9.48 -22.92 -2.11
N GLY A 317 -9.55 -22.12 -3.18
CA GLY A 317 -10.21 -20.80 -3.17
C GLY A 317 -11.65 -20.84 -2.64
N PRO A 318 -12.53 -21.66 -3.24
CA PRO A 318 -13.89 -21.88 -2.74
C PRO A 318 -13.92 -22.33 -1.27
N GLY A 319 -13.01 -23.21 -0.85
CA GLY A 319 -12.92 -23.67 0.54
C GLY A 319 -12.54 -22.56 1.52
N ILE A 320 -11.61 -21.68 1.17
CA ILE A 320 -11.24 -20.51 1.99
C ILE A 320 -12.41 -19.51 2.08
N GLU A 321 -13.17 -19.33 1.00
CA GLU A 321 -14.37 -18.50 1.01
C GLU A 321 -15.44 -19.08 1.94
N MET A 322 -15.67 -20.40 1.91
CA MET A 322 -16.55 -21.08 2.86
C MET A 322 -16.08 -20.87 4.31
N ALA A 323 -14.78 -21.02 4.58
CA ALA A 323 -14.21 -20.75 5.90
C ALA A 323 -14.43 -19.30 6.37
N ASP A 324 -14.33 -18.33 5.46
CA ASP A 324 -14.60 -16.91 5.75
C ASP A 324 -16.06 -16.62 6.09
N VAL A 325 -16.98 -17.16 5.28
CA VAL A 325 -18.42 -17.02 5.50
C VAL A 325 -18.80 -17.62 6.86
N LEU A 326 -18.35 -18.85 7.15
CA LEU A 326 -18.70 -19.52 8.40
C LEU A 326 -18.10 -18.82 9.63
N ALA A 327 -16.81 -18.49 9.60
CA ALA A 327 -16.15 -17.81 10.73
C ALA A 327 -16.78 -16.43 11.01
N PHE A 328 -17.15 -15.70 9.95
CA PHE A 328 -17.90 -14.45 10.09
C PHE A 328 -19.30 -14.69 10.67
N ASN A 329 -20.03 -15.70 10.19
CA ASN A 329 -21.39 -15.97 10.66
C ASN A 329 -21.42 -16.40 12.14
N LEU A 330 -20.46 -17.21 12.59
CA LEU A 330 -20.38 -17.62 13.99
C LEU A 330 -20.05 -16.43 14.90
N THR A 331 -19.15 -15.53 14.49
CA THR A 331 -18.65 -14.47 15.38
C THR A 331 -19.37 -13.12 15.20
N GLN A 332 -19.58 -12.67 13.97
CA GLN A 332 -20.00 -11.30 13.65
C GLN A 332 -21.51 -11.16 13.38
N ALA A 333 -22.23 -12.24 13.05
CA ALA A 333 -23.65 -12.17 12.67
C ALA A 333 -24.57 -11.65 13.79
N LYS A 334 -24.12 -11.61 15.06
CA LYS A 334 -24.86 -10.98 16.15
C LYS A 334 -25.01 -9.46 15.99
N VAL A 335 -24.11 -8.82 15.24
CA VAL A 335 -24.00 -7.35 15.09
C VAL A 335 -24.09 -6.92 13.62
N HIS A 336 -24.04 -7.87 12.69
CA HIS A 336 -24.03 -7.67 11.25
C HIS A 336 -24.97 -8.65 10.57
N THR A 337 -25.45 -8.34 9.36
CA THR A 337 -26.21 -9.29 8.55
C THR A 337 -25.36 -10.53 8.25
N PRO A 338 -25.88 -11.76 8.41
CA PRO A 338 -25.19 -12.99 8.05
C PRO A 338 -24.74 -12.97 6.58
N ARG A 339 -23.52 -13.45 6.33
CA ARG A 339 -23.00 -13.66 4.98
C ARG A 339 -23.59 -14.95 4.41
N LYS A 340 -23.73 -14.97 3.09
CA LYS A 340 -24.11 -16.16 2.34
C LYS A 340 -22.94 -16.53 1.43
N PHE A 341 -22.59 -17.81 1.44
CA PHE A 341 -21.76 -18.40 0.41
C PHE A 341 -22.53 -18.34 -0.90
N THR A 342 -21.96 -17.58 -1.82
CA THR A 342 -22.47 -17.44 -3.18
C THR A 342 -21.62 -18.28 -4.10
N ARG A 343 -21.89 -18.18 -5.40
CA ARG A 343 -21.15 -18.93 -6.39
C ARG A 343 -19.64 -18.61 -6.28
N PRO A 344 -18.78 -19.63 -6.07
CA PRO A 344 -17.38 -19.38 -5.89
C PRO A 344 -16.68 -19.14 -7.23
N ASP A 345 -15.54 -18.47 -7.17
CA ASP A 345 -14.67 -18.29 -8.32
C ASP A 345 -13.93 -19.60 -8.65
N LEU A 346 -14.16 -20.12 -9.86
CA LEU A 346 -13.49 -21.31 -10.39
C LEU A 346 -12.27 -20.97 -11.25
N SER A 347 -11.93 -19.68 -11.34
CA SER A 347 -10.75 -19.23 -12.06
C SER A 347 -9.50 -19.86 -11.45
N THR A 348 -8.60 -20.31 -12.32
CA THR A 348 -7.40 -21.05 -11.94
C THR A 348 -6.22 -20.49 -12.74
N LYS A 349 -5.11 -20.20 -12.07
CA LYS A 349 -3.83 -19.83 -12.69
C LYS A 349 -2.73 -20.67 -12.06
N LEU A 350 -1.98 -21.40 -12.87
CA LEU A 350 -1.01 -22.40 -12.42
C LEU A 350 0.24 -22.38 -13.30
N LYS A 351 1.34 -22.84 -12.72
CA LYS A 351 2.60 -23.11 -13.42
C LYS A 351 2.87 -24.61 -13.36
N LEU A 352 2.61 -25.32 -14.44
CA LEU A 352 2.71 -26.78 -14.51
C LEU A 352 3.93 -27.13 -15.35
N LEU A 353 4.91 -27.84 -14.77
CA LEU A 353 6.15 -28.23 -15.46
C LEU A 353 6.95 -27.04 -16.05
N GLY A 354 6.70 -25.80 -15.62
CA GLY A 354 7.29 -24.59 -16.21
C GLY A 354 6.43 -23.90 -17.28
N VAL A 355 5.27 -24.48 -17.61
CA VAL A 355 4.25 -23.89 -18.49
C VAL A 355 3.25 -23.09 -17.66
N GLU A 356 3.05 -21.81 -18.00
CA GLU A 356 1.99 -21.00 -17.41
C GLU A 356 0.64 -21.28 -18.08
N VAL A 357 -0.38 -21.56 -17.27
CA VAL A 357 -1.74 -21.87 -17.71
C VAL A 357 -2.74 -21.11 -16.85
N ALA A 358 -3.74 -20.47 -17.48
CA ALA A 358 -4.85 -19.87 -16.76
C ALA A 358 -6.20 -20.10 -17.46
N SER A 359 -7.25 -20.24 -16.67
CA SER A 359 -8.65 -20.26 -17.11
C SER A 359 -9.48 -19.42 -16.15
N PHE A 360 -10.40 -18.59 -16.64
CA PHE A 360 -11.20 -17.70 -15.81
C PHE A 360 -12.63 -17.54 -16.33
N GLY A 361 -13.56 -17.19 -15.44
CA GLY A 361 -14.96 -16.98 -15.81
C GLY A 361 -15.65 -18.23 -16.36
N ASP A 362 -16.55 -18.04 -17.34
CA ASP A 362 -17.18 -19.12 -18.12
C ASP A 362 -16.35 -19.46 -19.36
N PHE A 363 -15.18 -20.04 -19.13
CA PHE A 363 -14.16 -20.35 -20.15
C PHE A 363 -14.58 -21.40 -21.20
N PHE A 364 -15.79 -21.98 -21.09
CA PHE A 364 -16.40 -22.84 -22.11
C PHE A 364 -17.79 -22.34 -22.54
N ALA A 365 -18.11 -21.06 -22.36
CA ALA A 365 -19.41 -20.50 -22.79
C ALA A 365 -19.68 -20.66 -24.29
N ASP A 366 -18.64 -20.77 -25.11
CA ASP A 366 -18.70 -21.05 -26.55
C ASP A 366 -18.90 -22.54 -26.88
N ARG A 367 -18.73 -23.45 -25.93
CA ARG A 367 -19.01 -24.89 -26.09
C ARG A 367 -20.32 -25.29 -25.43
N ASP A 368 -20.50 -24.85 -24.18
CA ASP A 368 -21.59 -25.30 -23.30
C ASP A 368 -22.75 -24.29 -23.23
N GLY A 369 -22.60 -23.14 -23.90
CA GLY A 369 -23.48 -21.98 -23.76
C GLY A 369 -23.12 -21.16 -22.52
N PRO A 370 -23.42 -19.84 -22.51
CA PRO A 370 -23.16 -18.99 -21.36
C PRO A 370 -24.08 -19.41 -20.21
N LYS A 371 -23.50 -19.93 -19.15
CA LYS A 371 -24.24 -20.34 -17.97
C LYS A 371 -24.76 -19.13 -17.17
N PHE A 372 -24.16 -17.95 -17.37
CA PHE A 372 -24.40 -16.74 -16.58
C PHE A 372 -24.38 -15.46 -17.42
N PRO A 373 -25.48 -15.13 -18.12
CA PRO A 373 -25.57 -13.88 -18.88
C PRO A 373 -25.66 -12.65 -17.93
N PRO A 374 -25.22 -11.45 -18.38
CA PRO A 374 -25.36 -10.20 -17.61
C PRO A 374 -26.83 -9.83 -17.31
N PRO A 375 -27.09 -9.00 -16.28
CA PRO A 375 -28.45 -8.60 -15.88
C PRO A 375 -29.19 -7.88 -17.02
N GLY A 376 -30.45 -8.23 -17.27
CA GLY A 376 -31.27 -7.65 -18.35
C GLY A 376 -31.27 -8.44 -19.67
N ARG A 377 -30.52 -9.54 -19.77
CA ARG A 377 -30.57 -10.50 -20.91
C ARG A 377 -31.02 -11.89 -20.45
N GLY A 378 -32.03 -11.93 -19.58
CA GLY A 378 -32.63 -13.17 -19.09
C GLY A 378 -33.42 -13.88 -20.18
N GLY A 379 -32.88 -15.00 -20.67
CA GLY A 379 -33.61 -16.12 -21.25
C GLY A 379 -34.39 -15.85 -22.55
N ALA A 380 -33.83 -16.27 -23.68
CA ALA A 380 -34.69 -16.81 -24.73
C ALA A 380 -35.40 -18.03 -24.12
N LYS A 381 -36.74 -17.98 -24.06
CA LYS A 381 -37.59 -19.09 -23.63
C LYS A 381 -37.13 -20.39 -24.30
N LYS A 382 -37.01 -21.47 -23.53
CA LYS A 382 -37.09 -22.82 -24.07
C LYS A 382 -38.51 -22.99 -24.63
N GLU A 383 -38.69 -22.67 -25.91
CA GLU A 383 -39.83 -23.19 -26.66
C GLU A 383 -39.53 -24.64 -27.02
N THR A 384 -40.37 -25.51 -26.46
CA THR A 384 -40.60 -26.87 -26.90
C THR A 384 -41.31 -26.85 -28.26
N GLU A 385 -41.02 -27.87 -29.09
CA GLU A 385 -41.50 -28.13 -30.47
C GLU A 385 -40.65 -27.41 -31.54
N ASP A 386 -40.08 -28.05 -32.56
CA ASP A 386 -40.60 -29.19 -33.32
C ASP A 386 -39.43 -30.03 -33.88
N ARG A 387 -39.46 -31.35 -33.68
CA ARG A 387 -38.53 -32.28 -34.34
C ARG A 387 -39.12 -32.55 -35.71
N VAL A 388 -38.60 -31.91 -36.77
CA VAL A 388 -38.39 -32.46 -38.12
C VAL A 388 -38.00 -31.34 -39.11
N LYS A 389 -37.02 -31.66 -39.95
CA LYS A 389 -36.46 -30.89 -41.11
C LYS A 389 -35.42 -29.82 -40.79
N THR A 390 -34.16 -30.27 -40.71
CA THR A 390 -33.10 -29.77 -41.63
C THR A 390 -31.93 -30.76 -41.61
N LEU A 391 -31.88 -31.60 -42.64
CA LEU A 391 -30.70 -32.35 -43.06
C LEU A 391 -29.75 -31.36 -43.74
N THR A 392 -28.91 -30.65 -42.98
CA THR A 392 -27.63 -29.98 -43.36
C THR A 392 -27.27 -28.87 -42.37
N SER A 393 -26.99 -29.16 -41.10
CA SER A 393 -26.46 -28.12 -40.19
C SER A 393 -25.81 -28.73 -38.95
N GLY A 394 -24.60 -28.28 -38.60
CA GLY A 394 -24.02 -28.54 -37.28
C GLY A 394 -24.87 -27.93 -36.16
N PRO A 395 -24.49 -28.15 -34.88
CA PRO A 395 -25.19 -27.54 -33.75
C PRO A 395 -25.35 -26.02 -33.96
N PRO A 396 -26.49 -25.42 -33.54
CA PRO A 396 -26.70 -23.98 -33.67
C PRO A 396 -25.54 -23.23 -33.01
N PRO A 397 -25.05 -22.13 -33.62
CA PRO A 397 -23.91 -21.41 -33.09
C PRO A 397 -24.19 -20.93 -31.66
N PRO A 398 -23.21 -21.03 -30.75
CA PRO A 398 -23.32 -20.55 -29.38
C PRO A 398 -23.74 -19.07 -29.37
N PRO A 399 -24.58 -18.61 -28.43
CA PRO A 399 -24.99 -17.20 -28.34
C PRO A 399 -23.88 -16.31 -27.74
N VAL A 400 -22.63 -16.55 -28.11
CA VAL A 400 -21.41 -15.86 -27.66
C VAL A 400 -20.40 -15.79 -28.80
N LYS A 401 -19.41 -14.90 -28.69
CA LYS A 401 -18.29 -14.80 -29.64
C LYS A 401 -16.98 -15.07 -28.93
N ALA A 402 -16.15 -15.94 -29.48
CA ALA A 402 -14.79 -16.19 -28.99
C ALA A 402 -13.77 -15.48 -29.87
N LEU A 403 -12.81 -14.80 -29.25
CA LEU A 403 -11.64 -14.24 -29.93
C LEU A 403 -10.40 -15.00 -29.48
N THR A 404 -9.60 -15.45 -30.44
CA THR A 404 -8.43 -16.29 -30.18
C THR A 404 -7.18 -15.66 -30.79
N TYR A 405 -6.13 -15.57 -29.98
CA TYR A 405 -4.77 -15.24 -30.40
C TYR A 405 -3.89 -16.47 -30.16
N LYS A 406 -3.16 -16.90 -31.20
CA LYS A 406 -2.33 -18.10 -31.17
C LYS A 406 -0.99 -17.80 -31.82
N ASP A 407 0.06 -17.77 -31.01
CA ASP A 407 1.45 -17.70 -31.44
C ASP A 407 2.11 -19.07 -31.18
N PRO A 408 2.27 -19.91 -32.22
CA PRO A 408 2.88 -21.23 -32.07
C PRO A 408 4.40 -21.17 -31.85
N PHE A 409 5.07 -20.06 -32.16
CA PHE A 409 6.52 -19.94 -32.05
C PHE A 409 6.95 -19.57 -30.63
N ASN A 410 6.23 -18.63 -30.01
CA ASN A 410 6.45 -18.25 -28.61
C ASN A 410 5.63 -19.08 -27.62
N HIS A 411 4.85 -20.04 -28.11
CA HIS A 411 3.94 -20.87 -27.31
C HIS A 411 2.96 -20.05 -26.47
N VAL A 412 2.36 -19.02 -27.08
CA VAL A 412 1.33 -18.18 -26.47
C VAL A 412 -0.02 -18.50 -27.08
N TYR A 413 -1.01 -18.78 -26.22
CA TYR A 413 -2.40 -18.93 -26.63
C TYR A 413 -3.28 -18.12 -25.71
N LYS A 414 -4.14 -17.27 -26.26
CA LYS A 414 -5.18 -16.55 -25.52
C LYS A 414 -6.51 -16.78 -26.23
N LYS A 415 -7.57 -17.11 -25.48
CA LYS A 415 -8.94 -17.18 -25.99
C LYS A 415 -9.88 -16.54 -25.01
N TYR A 416 -10.54 -15.47 -25.42
CA TYR A 416 -11.49 -14.72 -24.62
C TYR A 416 -12.89 -14.84 -25.21
N ILE A 417 -13.89 -15.02 -24.36
CA ILE A 417 -15.27 -15.27 -24.76
C ILE A 417 -16.14 -14.09 -24.32
N PHE A 418 -16.91 -13.58 -25.26
CA PHE A 418 -17.69 -12.35 -25.13
C PHE A 418 -19.17 -12.59 -25.44
N THR A 419 -20.03 -11.69 -25.00
CA THR A 419 -21.41 -11.60 -25.49
C THR A 419 -21.44 -11.29 -27.00
N MET A 420 -22.56 -11.58 -27.67
CA MET A 420 -22.70 -11.38 -29.13
C MET A 420 -22.41 -9.95 -29.62
N ASP A 421 -22.70 -8.97 -28.77
CA ASP A 421 -22.45 -7.55 -29.00
C ASP A 421 -21.03 -7.10 -28.61
N GLY A 422 -20.18 -8.01 -28.14
CA GLY A 422 -18.81 -7.70 -27.73
C GLY A 422 -18.71 -6.86 -26.45
N LYS A 423 -19.83 -6.56 -25.76
CA LYS A 423 -19.82 -5.64 -24.62
C LYS A 423 -19.37 -6.25 -23.31
N TYR A 424 -19.47 -7.56 -23.11
CA TYR A 424 -19.13 -8.19 -21.84
C TYR A 424 -18.20 -9.37 -22.05
N LEU A 425 -17.13 -9.42 -21.27
CA LEU A 425 -16.26 -10.58 -21.15
C LEU A 425 -16.93 -11.61 -20.22
N LEU A 426 -17.14 -12.82 -20.73
CA LEU A 426 -17.78 -13.91 -20.00
C LEU A 426 -16.75 -14.85 -19.37
N GLY A 427 -15.58 -14.99 -19.98
CA GLY A 427 -14.51 -15.87 -19.52
C GLY A 427 -13.41 -16.02 -20.56
N GLY A 428 -12.44 -16.87 -20.28
CA GLY A 428 -11.35 -17.15 -21.20
C GLY A 428 -10.28 -18.07 -20.65
N MET A 429 -9.30 -18.38 -21.50
CA MET A 429 -8.16 -19.24 -21.19
C MET A 429 -6.87 -18.68 -21.82
N MET A 430 -5.73 -18.94 -21.16
CA MET A 430 -4.41 -18.40 -21.51
C MET A 430 -3.32 -19.45 -21.29
N ILE A 431 -2.33 -19.53 -22.19
CA ILE A 431 -1.13 -20.37 -22.14
C ILE A 431 0.09 -19.51 -22.46
N GLY A 432 1.18 -19.69 -21.72
CA GLY A 432 2.46 -19.02 -21.94
C GLY A 432 2.51 -17.62 -21.32
N ASP A 433 1.77 -16.67 -21.89
CA ASP A 433 1.58 -15.34 -21.31
C ASP A 433 0.26 -15.30 -20.54
N THR A 434 0.34 -15.25 -19.21
CA THR A 434 -0.81 -15.20 -18.30
C THR A 434 -0.89 -13.92 -17.46
N LYS A 435 -0.20 -12.84 -17.89
CA LYS A 435 -0.14 -11.58 -17.12
C LYS A 435 -1.51 -10.93 -16.95
N ASP A 436 -2.33 -10.90 -18.01
CA ASP A 436 -3.64 -10.23 -18.01
C ASP A 436 -4.66 -10.88 -17.07
N TYR A 437 -4.41 -12.12 -16.61
CA TYR A 437 -5.31 -12.86 -15.72
C TYR A 437 -5.79 -12.03 -14.52
N ILE A 438 -4.89 -11.25 -13.90
CA ILE A 438 -5.19 -10.42 -12.72
C ILE A 438 -6.17 -9.30 -13.06
N LYS A 439 -6.10 -8.75 -14.28
CA LYS A 439 -7.00 -7.70 -14.79
C LYS A 439 -8.36 -8.28 -15.20
N LEU A 440 -8.37 -9.44 -15.85
CA LEU A 440 -9.56 -10.02 -16.47
C LEU A 440 -10.53 -10.67 -15.48
N VAL A 441 -10.02 -11.31 -14.41
CA VAL A 441 -10.88 -11.97 -13.40
C VAL A 441 -11.87 -11.00 -12.73
N PRO A 442 -11.44 -9.81 -12.25
CA PRO A 442 -12.36 -8.80 -11.72
C PRO A 442 -13.38 -8.31 -12.75
N MET A 443 -13.00 -8.17 -14.03
CA MET A 443 -13.91 -7.72 -15.09
C MET A 443 -15.07 -8.70 -15.30
N VAL A 444 -14.77 -10.01 -15.33
CA VAL A 444 -15.81 -11.05 -15.43
C VAL A 444 -16.68 -11.09 -14.18
N LYS A 445 -16.07 -11.03 -12.98
CA LYS A 445 -16.83 -11.04 -11.71
C LYS A 445 -17.75 -9.84 -11.57
N GLY A 446 -17.29 -8.66 -11.97
CA GLY A 446 -18.06 -7.43 -11.91
C GLY A 446 -19.16 -7.33 -12.97
N GLN A 447 -19.14 -8.19 -14.00
CA GLN A 447 -20.01 -8.12 -15.17
C GLN A 447 -20.16 -6.68 -15.70
N LYS A 448 -19.05 -5.95 -15.76
CA LYS A 448 -19.04 -4.58 -16.28
C LYS A 448 -18.98 -4.58 -17.81
N PRO A 449 -19.70 -3.68 -18.49
CA PRO A 449 -19.53 -3.49 -19.93
C PRO A 449 -18.11 -3.00 -20.21
N MET A 450 -17.49 -3.52 -21.26
CA MET A 450 -16.17 -3.14 -21.72
C MET A 450 -16.26 -1.82 -22.49
N GLU A 451 -15.32 -0.94 -22.21
CA GLU A 451 -15.15 0.35 -22.90
C GLU A 451 -14.22 0.24 -24.11
N ILE A 452 -13.51 -0.88 -24.24
CA ILE A 452 -12.57 -1.18 -25.32
C ILE A 452 -13.08 -2.35 -26.17
N GLU A 453 -12.65 -2.39 -27.43
CA GLU A 453 -13.00 -3.47 -28.35
C GLU A 453 -12.36 -4.80 -27.92
N PRO A 454 -13.02 -5.95 -28.12
CA PRO A 454 -12.49 -7.26 -27.76
C PRO A 454 -11.07 -7.56 -28.27
N SER A 455 -10.68 -7.01 -29.43
CA SER A 455 -9.35 -7.17 -30.02
C SER A 455 -8.24 -6.45 -29.29
N GLU A 456 -8.52 -5.28 -28.72
CA GLU A 456 -7.54 -4.52 -27.93
C GLU A 456 -7.21 -5.26 -26.63
N LEU A 457 -8.20 -5.98 -26.08
CA LEU A 457 -8.03 -6.77 -24.87
C LEU A 457 -7.08 -7.97 -25.07
N ILE A 458 -6.97 -8.53 -26.28
CA ILE A 458 -6.20 -9.76 -26.53
C ILE A 458 -4.80 -9.54 -27.10
N VAL A 459 -4.64 -8.59 -28.04
CA VAL A 459 -3.36 -8.33 -28.72
C VAL A 459 -2.60 -7.17 -28.06
N GLY A 460 -3.26 -6.40 -27.19
CA GLY A 460 -2.77 -5.09 -26.79
C GLY A 460 -2.81 -4.09 -27.95
N LYS A 461 -2.49 -2.84 -27.67
CA LYS A 461 -2.36 -1.82 -28.71
C LYS A 461 -1.02 -2.03 -29.44
N PRO A 462 -0.96 -2.03 -30.79
CA PRO A 462 0.31 -2.13 -31.49
C PRO A 462 1.25 -0.99 -31.08
N GLY A 463 2.37 -1.30 -30.40
CA GLY A 463 3.44 -0.35 -30.06
C GLY A 463 3.44 0.25 -28.65
N GLY A 464 2.93 -0.42 -27.61
CA GLY A 464 3.04 0.05 -26.21
C GLY A 464 3.78 -0.93 -25.31
N ASP A 465 4.82 -0.47 -24.61
CA ASP A 465 5.41 -1.17 -23.47
C ASP A 465 4.38 -1.32 -22.32
N ASP A 466 4.45 -2.43 -21.58
CA ASP A 466 3.71 -2.67 -20.33
C ASP A 466 4.15 -1.64 -19.27
N ASP A 467 3.58 -0.44 -19.34
CA ASP A 467 3.80 0.64 -18.38
C ASP A 467 2.48 0.90 -17.61
N ASP A 468 2.53 1.61 -16.48
CA ASP A 468 1.41 1.97 -15.55
C ASP A 468 0.18 2.68 -16.22
N SER A 469 0.14 2.71 -17.55
CA SER A 469 -0.79 3.34 -18.51
C SER A 469 -2.08 2.54 -18.83
N ASP A 470 -2.20 1.30 -18.36
CA ASP A 470 -3.27 0.38 -18.77
C ASP A 470 -4.56 0.48 -17.92
N LEU A 471 -4.79 1.66 -17.34
CA LEU A 471 -5.97 1.97 -16.54
C LEU A 471 -7.17 2.25 -17.47
N PRO A 472 -8.34 1.63 -17.24
CA PRO A 472 -9.60 2.03 -17.88
C PRO A 472 -9.89 3.52 -17.70
N ASP A 473 -10.63 4.11 -18.64
CA ASP A 473 -10.96 5.54 -18.58
C ASP A 473 -11.86 5.85 -17.37
N ASP A 474 -12.67 4.88 -16.89
CA ASP A 474 -13.43 4.97 -15.62
C ASP A 474 -12.57 4.89 -14.35
N THR A 475 -11.26 4.62 -14.46
CA THR A 475 -10.39 4.48 -13.28
C THR A 475 -10.26 5.80 -12.56
N GLN A 476 -10.72 5.84 -11.31
CA GLN A 476 -10.55 7.00 -10.44
C GLN A 476 -9.06 7.23 -10.13
N ILE A 477 -8.49 8.30 -10.66
CA ILE A 477 -7.09 8.70 -10.42
C ILE A 477 -6.97 9.70 -9.27
N CYS A 478 -8.00 10.52 -9.03
CA CYS A 478 -8.03 11.51 -7.96
C CYS A 478 -9.23 11.26 -7.04
N SER A 479 -8.99 10.64 -5.88
CA SER A 479 -10.07 10.38 -4.90
C SER A 479 -10.62 11.63 -4.22
N CYS A 480 -9.84 12.72 -4.15
CA CYS A 480 -10.30 13.98 -3.52
C CYS A 480 -11.40 14.67 -4.30
N HIS A 481 -11.35 14.59 -5.63
CA HIS A 481 -12.25 15.31 -6.55
C HIS A 481 -12.98 14.38 -7.50
N ASN A 482 -12.89 13.08 -7.24
CA ASN A 482 -13.51 12.02 -8.03
C ASN A 482 -13.18 12.09 -9.54
N VAL A 483 -11.93 12.41 -9.87
CA VAL A 483 -11.48 12.53 -11.27
C VAL A 483 -10.95 11.19 -11.75
N THR A 484 -11.39 10.79 -12.95
CA THR A 484 -10.95 9.57 -13.61
C THR A 484 -9.81 9.82 -14.60
N LYS A 485 -9.17 8.75 -15.08
CA LYS A 485 -8.17 8.84 -16.17
C LYS A 485 -8.82 9.39 -17.44
N GLY A 486 -10.04 8.98 -17.75
CA GLY A 486 -10.83 9.44 -18.89
C GLY A 486 -11.02 10.95 -18.86
N ASP A 487 -11.39 11.52 -17.70
CA ASP A 487 -11.59 12.97 -17.55
C ASP A 487 -10.33 13.77 -17.91
N VAL A 488 -9.14 13.27 -17.54
CA VAL A 488 -7.86 13.90 -17.90
C VAL A 488 -7.53 13.69 -19.38
N ALA A 489 -7.70 12.47 -19.90
CA ALA A 489 -7.36 12.16 -21.29
C ALA A 489 -8.27 12.89 -22.28
N VAL A 490 -9.58 12.98 -22.00
CA VAL A 490 -10.56 13.73 -22.81
C VAL A 490 -10.20 15.21 -22.85
N ALA A 491 -9.98 15.82 -21.69
CA ALA A 491 -9.64 17.24 -21.59
C ALA A 491 -8.31 17.60 -22.27
N VAL A 492 -7.41 16.63 -22.48
CA VAL A 492 -6.19 16.82 -23.27
C VAL A 492 -6.46 16.65 -24.77
N LYS A 493 -7.22 15.61 -25.15
CA LYS A 493 -7.53 15.29 -26.55
C LYS A 493 -8.40 16.34 -27.23
N ASP A 494 -9.34 16.94 -26.50
CA ASP A 494 -10.20 18.00 -27.01
C ASP A 494 -9.49 19.38 -27.08
N GLY A 495 -8.24 19.46 -26.61
CA GLY A 495 -7.43 20.67 -26.65
C GLY A 495 -7.73 21.67 -25.53
N THR A 496 -8.62 21.32 -24.59
CA THR A 496 -8.95 22.13 -23.41
C THR A 496 -7.76 22.24 -22.46
N CYS A 497 -6.94 21.19 -22.36
CA CYS A 497 -5.75 21.13 -21.51
C CYS A 497 -4.49 20.93 -22.35
N LYS A 498 -3.63 21.95 -22.42
CA LYS A 498 -2.34 21.90 -23.13
C LYS A 498 -1.15 21.86 -22.19
N SER A 499 -1.41 21.94 -20.89
CA SER A 499 -0.45 21.87 -19.81
C SER A 499 -1.08 21.19 -18.59
N ILE A 500 -0.22 20.80 -17.64
CA ILE A 500 -0.67 20.24 -16.36
C ILE A 500 -1.40 21.27 -15.51
N GLY A 501 -1.09 22.57 -15.69
CA GLY A 501 -1.85 23.65 -15.07
C GLY A 501 -3.31 23.67 -15.54
N ASP A 502 -3.52 23.41 -16.83
CA ASP A 502 -4.86 23.32 -17.41
C ASP A 502 -5.58 22.08 -16.89
N VAL A 503 -4.91 20.92 -16.82
CA VAL A 503 -5.50 19.70 -16.26
C VAL A 503 -5.99 19.93 -14.82
N LYS A 504 -5.18 20.61 -13.98
CA LYS A 504 -5.60 20.97 -12.61
C LYS A 504 -6.81 21.88 -12.60
N SER A 505 -6.87 22.84 -13.52
CA SER A 505 -7.92 23.86 -13.57
C SER A 505 -9.24 23.29 -14.07
N CYS A 506 -9.18 22.48 -15.12
CA CYS A 506 -10.33 21.89 -15.82
C CYS A 506 -10.88 20.65 -15.10
N THR A 507 -10.01 19.76 -14.60
CA THR A 507 -10.44 18.51 -13.98
C THR A 507 -10.44 18.55 -12.45
N LYS A 508 -9.83 19.58 -11.84
CA LYS A 508 -9.54 19.65 -10.39
C LYS A 508 -8.58 18.57 -9.88
N ALA A 509 -8.08 17.65 -10.72
CA ALA A 509 -7.14 16.62 -10.28
C ALA A 509 -5.88 17.24 -9.66
N GLY A 510 -5.52 16.78 -8.45
CA GLY A 510 -4.34 17.27 -7.73
C GLY A 510 -4.48 18.60 -7.00
N THR A 511 -5.65 19.24 -7.02
CA THR A 511 -5.96 20.47 -6.25
C THR A 511 -6.44 20.21 -4.82
N GLY A 512 -6.57 18.93 -4.44
CA GLY A 512 -6.90 18.45 -3.09
C GLY A 512 -5.65 18.07 -2.30
N CYS A 513 -5.42 16.77 -2.08
CA CYS A 513 -4.23 16.26 -1.36
C CYS A 513 -2.95 16.20 -2.21
N GLY A 514 -3.05 16.40 -3.53
CA GLY A 514 -1.92 16.32 -4.48
C GLY A 514 -1.36 14.91 -4.73
N GLY A 515 -1.85 13.87 -4.03
CA GLY A 515 -1.29 12.50 -4.12
C GLY A 515 -1.41 11.83 -5.50
N CYS A 516 -2.36 12.27 -6.32
CA CYS A 516 -2.57 11.75 -7.68
C CYS A 516 -1.68 12.43 -8.74
N MET A 517 -0.97 13.51 -8.41
CA MET A 517 -0.24 14.33 -9.38
C MET A 517 0.77 13.57 -10.23
N PRO A 518 1.56 12.62 -9.70
CA PRO A 518 2.48 11.84 -10.53
C PRO A 518 1.74 11.02 -11.60
N LEU A 519 0.59 10.45 -11.25
CA LEU A 519 -0.22 9.65 -12.17
C LEU A 519 -0.91 10.53 -13.23
N VAL A 520 -1.45 11.68 -12.81
CA VAL A 520 -2.04 12.71 -13.70
C VAL A 520 -0.99 13.21 -14.70
N GLN A 521 0.24 13.45 -14.25
CA GLN A 521 1.35 13.87 -15.11
C GLN A 521 1.71 12.82 -16.15
N SER A 522 1.78 11.56 -15.73
CA SER A 522 2.05 10.43 -16.64
C SER A 522 0.98 10.32 -17.72
N ILE A 523 -0.30 10.35 -17.33
CA ILE A 523 -1.45 10.27 -18.25
C ILE A 523 -1.44 11.44 -19.23
N PHE A 524 -1.21 12.67 -18.76
CA PHE A 524 -1.12 13.86 -19.60
C PHE A 524 0.01 13.75 -20.63
N ASN A 525 1.23 13.43 -20.18
CA ASN A 525 2.41 13.34 -21.06
C ASN A 525 2.21 12.26 -22.13
N GLN A 526 1.72 11.08 -21.76
CA GLN A 526 1.45 9.99 -22.71
C GLN A 526 0.30 10.33 -23.66
N THR A 527 -0.77 10.99 -23.18
CA THR A 527 -1.88 11.43 -24.03
C THR A 527 -1.40 12.44 -25.07
N MET A 528 -0.59 13.43 -24.66
CA MET A 528 0.03 14.39 -25.57
C MET A 528 0.95 13.72 -26.60
N ALA A 529 1.80 12.78 -26.18
CA ALA A 529 2.64 12.00 -27.08
C ALA A 529 1.80 11.20 -28.10
N SER A 530 0.69 10.58 -27.65
CA SER A 530 -0.22 9.81 -28.52
C SER A 530 -0.95 10.65 -29.56
N MET A 531 -1.07 11.97 -29.33
CA MET A 531 -1.62 12.94 -30.28
C MET A 531 -0.57 13.46 -31.28
N GLY A 532 0.67 12.95 -31.23
CA GLY A 532 1.78 13.44 -32.05
C GLY A 532 2.31 14.80 -31.60
N ASN A 533 1.91 15.28 -30.41
CA ASN A 533 2.45 16.51 -29.85
C ASN A 533 3.77 16.22 -29.14
N GLU A 534 4.77 17.07 -29.39
CA GLU A 534 6.02 17.04 -28.65
C GLU A 534 5.73 17.30 -27.15
N VAL A 535 6.07 16.34 -26.29
CA VAL A 535 5.90 16.48 -24.84
C VAL A 535 6.99 17.43 -24.34
N LYS A 536 6.66 18.72 -24.34
CA LYS A 536 7.54 19.76 -23.81
C LYS A 536 7.75 19.53 -22.31
N ASN A 537 8.96 19.14 -21.90
CA ASN A 537 9.32 18.89 -20.50
C ASN A 537 9.58 20.21 -19.71
N HIS A 538 8.80 21.24 -20.00
CA HIS A 538 8.92 22.56 -19.39
C HIS A 538 8.50 22.48 -17.92
N LEU A 539 9.22 23.18 -17.05
CA LEU A 539 8.91 23.22 -15.62
C LEU A 539 7.53 23.86 -15.35
N CYS A 540 7.26 24.99 -16.00
CA CYS A 540 6.00 25.75 -15.94
C CYS A 540 5.97 26.78 -17.09
N PRO A 541 4.90 27.60 -17.25
CA PRO A 541 4.86 28.64 -18.27
C PRO A 541 6.04 29.62 -18.24
N HIS A 542 6.68 29.83 -17.09
CA HIS A 542 7.82 30.73 -16.91
C HIS A 542 9.16 30.17 -17.41
N PHE A 543 9.31 28.84 -17.50
CA PHE A 543 10.59 28.19 -17.85
C PHE A 543 10.39 27.07 -18.86
N GLU A 544 11.04 27.17 -20.02
CA GLU A 544 11.03 26.14 -21.08
C GLU A 544 12.06 25.02 -20.88
N TYR A 545 12.50 24.83 -19.64
CA TYR A 545 13.51 23.86 -19.26
C TYR A 545 12.93 22.87 -18.27
N SER A 546 13.45 21.63 -18.27
CA SER A 546 13.17 20.69 -17.19
C SER A 546 13.88 21.12 -15.90
N ARG A 547 13.51 20.53 -14.74
CA ARG A 547 14.25 20.77 -13.49
C ARG A 547 15.73 20.42 -13.63
N ALA A 548 16.04 19.29 -14.27
CA ALA A 548 17.41 18.81 -14.44
C ALA A 548 18.24 19.76 -15.33
N ASP A 549 17.64 20.28 -16.40
CA ASP A 549 18.30 21.28 -17.26
C ASP A 549 18.56 22.58 -16.49
N LEU A 550 17.56 23.08 -15.75
CA LEU A 550 17.73 24.25 -14.89
C LEU A 550 18.83 24.05 -13.86
N PHE A 551 18.88 22.89 -13.20
CA PHE A 551 19.95 22.56 -12.26
C PHE A 551 21.32 22.67 -12.93
N ASN A 552 21.49 22.05 -14.10
CA ASN A 552 22.76 22.09 -14.83
C ASN A 552 23.13 23.52 -15.28
N ILE A 553 22.17 24.31 -15.79
CA ILE A 553 22.42 25.69 -16.22
C ILE A 553 22.83 26.56 -15.04
N ILE A 554 22.09 26.48 -13.92
CA ILE A 554 22.37 27.25 -12.70
C ILE A 554 23.74 26.90 -12.14
N MET A 555 24.07 25.60 -12.08
CA MET A 555 25.36 25.10 -11.62
C MET A 555 26.52 25.62 -12.48
N VAL A 556 26.43 25.46 -13.81
CA VAL A 556 27.50 25.84 -14.74
C VAL A 556 27.70 27.35 -14.81
N LYS A 557 26.61 28.13 -14.83
CA LYS A 557 26.67 29.59 -14.88
C LYS A 557 26.82 30.25 -13.51
N LYS A 558 26.73 29.48 -12.41
CA LYS A 558 26.77 29.95 -11.02
C LYS A 558 25.74 31.04 -10.74
N LEU A 559 24.48 30.79 -11.11
CA LEU A 559 23.38 31.74 -10.92
C LEU A 559 22.81 31.63 -9.51
N GLU A 560 23.17 32.56 -8.62
CA GLU A 560 22.84 32.45 -7.18
C GLU A 560 21.51 33.13 -6.76
N THR A 561 20.96 34.01 -7.61
CA THR A 561 19.77 34.82 -7.29
C THR A 561 18.61 34.51 -8.22
N PHE A 562 17.37 34.61 -7.75
CA PHE A 562 16.18 34.37 -8.57
C PHE A 562 16.12 35.29 -9.79
N GLU A 563 16.49 36.56 -9.63
CA GLU A 563 16.54 37.56 -10.70
C GLU A 563 17.50 37.14 -11.82
N ALA A 564 18.72 36.72 -11.44
CA ALA A 564 19.70 36.23 -12.41
C ALA A 564 19.22 34.96 -13.13
N ILE A 565 18.55 34.05 -12.42
CA ILE A 565 17.99 32.82 -13.00
C ILE A 565 16.87 33.18 -13.98
N MET A 566 15.96 34.07 -13.59
CA MET A 566 14.84 34.49 -14.43
C MET A 566 15.32 35.22 -15.69
N LYS A 567 16.32 36.09 -15.56
CA LYS A 567 16.95 36.79 -16.70
C LYS A 567 17.60 35.85 -17.71
N HIS A 568 18.21 34.76 -17.27
CA HIS A 568 18.94 33.84 -18.16
C HIS A 568 18.10 32.68 -18.68
N CYS A 569 17.15 32.19 -17.88
CA CYS A 569 16.42 30.95 -18.16
C CYS A 569 14.91 31.15 -18.28
N GLY A 570 14.38 32.27 -17.81
CA GLY A 570 12.96 32.60 -17.85
C GLY A 570 12.50 33.10 -19.21
N LYS A 571 11.20 32.94 -19.49
CA LYS A 571 10.56 33.57 -20.67
C LYS A 571 10.48 35.09 -20.57
N ASP A 572 10.28 35.58 -19.36
CA ASP A 572 10.20 37.00 -19.04
C ASP A 572 11.18 37.29 -17.88
N PRO A 573 12.25 38.08 -18.13
CA PRO A 573 13.25 38.44 -17.13
C PRO A 573 12.69 39.08 -15.86
N ASP A 574 11.57 39.81 -15.98
CA ASP A 574 10.99 40.58 -14.88
C ASP A 574 9.88 39.81 -14.14
N SER A 575 9.62 38.56 -14.54
CA SER A 575 8.54 37.76 -13.96
C SER A 575 8.78 37.44 -12.48
N VAL A 576 7.70 37.51 -11.69
CA VAL A 576 7.75 37.08 -10.29
C VAL A 576 7.66 35.56 -10.15
N GLY A 577 7.37 34.80 -11.21
CA GLY A 577 7.22 33.33 -11.18
C GLY A 577 5.87 32.83 -10.64
N CYS A 578 5.80 31.56 -10.24
CA CYS A 578 4.59 30.92 -9.68
C CYS A 578 4.91 29.89 -8.60
N GLU A 579 3.86 29.30 -8.01
CA GLU A 579 3.95 28.27 -6.97
C GLU A 579 4.63 26.95 -7.40
N VAL A 580 4.99 26.81 -8.68
CA VAL A 580 5.74 25.66 -9.20
C VAL A 580 7.23 25.98 -9.30
N CYS A 581 7.60 27.06 -9.98
CA CYS A 581 9.01 27.35 -10.24
C CYS A 581 9.74 27.95 -9.03
N LYS A 582 9.06 28.76 -8.21
CA LYS A 582 9.65 29.35 -7.00
C LYS A 582 10.25 28.30 -6.05
N PRO A 583 9.48 27.33 -5.53
CA PRO A 583 10.05 26.32 -4.64
C PRO A 583 11.03 25.38 -5.36
N THR A 584 10.88 25.19 -6.67
CA THR A 584 11.84 24.40 -7.45
C THR A 584 13.20 25.09 -7.50
N ILE A 585 13.25 26.39 -7.75
CA ILE A 585 14.49 27.19 -7.78
C ILE A 585 15.06 27.33 -6.37
N GLY A 586 14.21 27.57 -5.37
CA GLY A 586 14.63 27.57 -3.96
C GLY A 586 15.31 26.24 -3.58
N SER A 587 14.76 25.10 -4.02
CA SER A 587 15.37 23.79 -3.83
C SER A 587 16.70 23.63 -4.58
N ILE A 588 16.79 24.03 -5.85
CA ILE A 588 18.03 23.93 -6.65
C ILE A 588 19.14 24.77 -6.03
N THR A 589 18.86 26.04 -5.74
CA THR A 589 19.84 26.98 -5.17
C THR A 589 20.31 26.53 -3.78
N ALA A 590 19.42 26.04 -2.93
CA ALA A 590 19.81 25.45 -1.64
C ALA A 590 20.67 24.19 -1.80
N SER A 591 20.42 23.38 -2.83
CA SER A 591 21.20 22.16 -3.12
C SER A 591 22.54 22.44 -3.83
N LEU A 592 22.82 23.69 -4.20
CA LEU A 592 24.06 24.09 -4.88
C LEU A 592 24.92 25.03 -4.03
N PHE A 593 24.29 25.95 -3.31
CA PHE A 593 24.96 27.05 -2.62
C PHE A 593 24.68 27.07 -1.11
N ASN A 594 23.69 26.30 -0.64
CA ASN A 594 23.35 26.12 0.76
C ASN A 594 23.20 27.42 1.58
N LYS A 595 22.71 28.51 0.98
CA LYS A 595 22.44 29.78 1.71
C LYS A 595 21.23 29.64 2.63
N HIS A 596 21.11 30.54 3.61
CA HIS A 596 20.00 30.51 4.55
C HIS A 596 18.67 30.81 3.83
N VAL A 597 17.69 29.92 3.96
CA VAL A 597 16.46 29.97 3.16
C VAL A 597 15.57 31.20 3.44
N MET A 598 15.77 31.87 4.58
CA MET A 598 15.11 33.13 4.95
C MET A 598 15.86 34.40 4.49
N ASP A 599 16.98 34.26 3.77
CA ASP A 599 17.71 35.42 3.26
C ASP A 599 16.85 36.26 2.31
N PRO A 600 17.08 37.59 2.26
CA PRO A 600 16.40 38.46 1.30
C PRO A 600 16.54 37.91 -0.13
N GLY A 601 15.42 37.81 -0.86
CA GLY A 601 15.36 37.25 -2.21
C GLY A 601 15.19 35.72 -2.29
N LEU A 602 15.54 34.96 -1.24
CA LEU A 602 15.30 33.50 -1.18
C LEU A 602 14.00 33.15 -0.45
N LYS A 603 13.62 33.91 0.58
CA LYS A 603 12.41 33.66 1.38
C LYS A 603 11.15 33.54 0.54
N GLY A 604 10.98 34.44 -0.44
CA GLY A 604 9.80 34.45 -1.31
C GLY A 604 9.75 33.29 -2.31
N LEU A 605 10.80 32.46 -2.36
CA LEU A 605 10.83 31.21 -3.12
C LEU A 605 10.33 30.02 -2.29
N GLN A 606 10.33 30.14 -0.97
CA GLN A 606 10.08 29.04 -0.06
C GLN A 606 8.59 28.83 0.20
N GLU A 607 8.20 27.56 0.27
CA GLU A 607 6.92 27.16 0.84
C GLU A 607 6.87 27.46 2.34
N THR A 608 5.67 27.57 2.90
CA THR A 608 5.46 28.04 4.28
C THR A 608 6.28 27.29 5.34
N ASN A 609 6.50 25.99 5.14
CA ASN A 609 7.31 25.19 6.06
C ASN A 609 8.79 25.62 6.10
N ASP A 610 9.40 25.84 4.94
CA ASP A 610 10.78 26.33 4.84
C ASP A 610 10.86 27.84 5.15
N LYS A 611 9.80 28.61 4.82
CA LYS A 611 9.69 30.06 5.11
C LYS A 611 9.77 30.37 6.61
N PHE A 612 9.30 29.47 7.47
CA PHE A 612 9.28 29.62 8.93
C PHE A 612 10.05 28.53 9.68
N LEU A 613 10.86 27.74 8.97
CA LEU A 613 11.69 26.68 9.54
C LEU A 613 10.93 25.71 10.47
N ALA A 614 9.64 25.45 10.21
CA ALA A 614 8.80 24.60 11.04
C ALA A 614 7.58 24.07 10.25
N ASN A 615 7.07 22.86 10.54
CA ASN A 615 5.88 22.38 9.83
C ASN A 615 4.65 23.08 10.35
N ILE A 616 3.87 23.63 9.45
CA ILE A 616 2.58 24.21 9.78
C ILE A 616 1.54 23.15 10.15
N GLN A 617 0.74 23.46 11.17
CA GLN A 617 -0.31 22.60 11.72
C GLN A 617 -1.70 23.14 11.35
N ARG A 618 -2.70 22.31 11.64
CA ARG A 618 -4.10 22.56 11.30
C ARG A 618 -4.64 23.93 11.75
N ASN A 619 -4.17 24.44 12.88
CA ASN A 619 -4.61 25.68 13.53
C ASN A 619 -3.67 26.88 13.32
N GLY A 620 -2.71 26.82 12.40
CA GLY A 620 -1.76 27.93 12.22
C GLY A 620 -0.54 27.86 13.13
N THR A 621 -0.51 26.90 14.07
CA THR A 621 0.68 26.64 14.89
C THR A 621 1.69 25.78 14.14
N TYR A 622 2.83 25.51 14.77
CA TYR A 622 3.98 24.87 14.17
C TYR A 622 4.47 23.69 15.02
N SER A 623 5.19 22.76 14.38
CA SER A 623 5.90 21.68 15.08
C SER A 623 7.35 22.04 15.35
N VAL A 624 7.85 21.72 16.53
CA VAL A 624 9.25 21.81 16.92
C VAL A 624 9.78 20.38 17.10
N VAL A 625 10.84 20.05 16.37
CA VAL A 625 11.41 18.70 16.36
C VAL A 625 12.94 18.84 16.39
N PRO A 626 13.59 18.78 17.57
CA PRO A 626 15.03 18.79 17.68
C PRO A 626 15.62 17.51 17.06
N ARG A 627 16.88 17.59 16.63
CA ARG A 627 17.61 16.44 16.10
C ARG A 627 17.96 15.46 17.22
N VAL A 628 17.75 14.18 16.93
CA VAL A 628 18.15 13.04 17.77
C VAL A 628 18.76 11.99 16.84
N SER A 629 20.06 12.14 16.56
CA SER A 629 20.74 11.37 15.52
C SER A 629 20.79 9.89 15.87
N GLY A 630 20.40 9.04 14.93
CA GLY A 630 20.28 7.59 15.16
C GLY A 630 19.26 7.18 16.24
N GLY A 631 18.46 8.11 16.77
CA GLY A 631 17.57 7.88 17.91
C GLY A 631 18.26 7.86 19.28
N GLU A 632 19.53 8.28 19.36
CA GLU A 632 20.31 8.32 20.60
C GLU A 632 20.18 9.68 21.30
N ILE A 633 19.74 9.69 22.56
CA ILE A 633 19.50 10.91 23.34
C ILE A 633 19.97 10.74 24.79
N THR A 634 20.58 11.79 25.35
CA THR A 634 20.98 11.81 26.76
C THR A 634 19.81 12.15 27.69
N PRO A 635 19.86 11.73 28.96
CA PRO A 635 18.86 12.14 29.96
C PRO A 635 18.69 13.67 30.08
N ASP A 636 19.78 14.44 30.04
CA ASP A 636 19.73 15.90 30.15
C ASP A 636 18.95 16.54 28.99
N LYS A 637 19.20 16.08 27.76
CA LYS A 637 18.43 16.54 26.58
C LYS A 637 16.96 16.18 26.68
N LEU A 638 16.62 15.01 27.24
CA LEU A 638 15.22 14.63 27.50
C LEU A 638 14.55 15.59 28.51
N ILE A 639 15.28 16.00 29.56
CA ILE A 639 14.77 16.96 30.56
C ILE A 639 14.53 18.33 29.91
N VAL A 640 15.45 18.82 29.09
CA VAL A 640 15.26 20.09 28.37
C VAL A 640 14.03 20.03 27.47
N ILE A 641 13.88 18.96 26.66
CA ILE A 641 12.68 18.77 25.82
C ILE A 641 11.41 18.77 26.67
N GLY A 642 11.38 18.03 27.77
CA GLY A 642 10.23 17.95 28.67
C GLY A 642 9.87 19.30 29.31
N THR A 643 10.89 20.07 29.69
CA THR A 643 10.72 21.41 30.31
C THR A 643 10.15 22.40 29.30
N VAL A 644 10.73 22.47 28.11
CA VAL A 644 10.26 23.32 27.00
C VAL A 644 8.84 22.94 26.62
N ALA A 645 8.56 21.64 26.42
CA ALA A 645 7.22 21.18 26.09
C ALA A 645 6.17 21.60 27.13
N LYS A 646 6.50 21.48 28.43
CA LYS A 646 5.59 21.91 29.51
C LYS A 646 5.40 23.42 29.54
N LYS A 647 6.49 24.20 29.39
CA LYS A 647 6.46 25.67 29.42
C LYS A 647 5.57 26.27 28.34
N TYR A 648 5.61 25.71 27.14
CA TYR A 648 4.84 26.21 25.99
C TYR A 648 3.57 25.39 25.69
N ASN A 649 3.15 24.49 26.59
CA ASN A 649 1.98 23.62 26.45
C ASN A 649 1.94 22.83 25.12
N LEU A 650 3.08 22.22 24.74
CA LEU A 650 3.25 21.54 23.47
C LEU A 650 2.79 20.08 23.55
N TYR A 651 1.99 19.66 22.57
CA TYR A 651 1.61 18.26 22.41
C TYR A 651 2.84 17.43 22.01
N CYS A 652 3.18 16.40 22.79
CA CYS A 652 4.34 15.56 22.60
C CYS A 652 3.98 14.19 22.01
N LYS A 653 4.77 13.74 21.02
CA LYS A 653 4.62 12.41 20.41
C LYS A 653 5.96 11.83 19.96
N VAL A 654 6.23 10.58 20.36
CA VAL A 654 7.34 9.80 19.80
C VAL A 654 6.97 9.32 18.40
N THR A 655 7.87 9.51 17.43
CA THR A 655 7.65 9.15 16.02
C THR A 655 8.44 7.92 15.60
N GLY A 656 8.04 7.33 14.47
CA GLY A 656 8.77 6.20 13.86
C GLY A 656 10.19 6.55 13.36
N GLY A 657 10.58 7.82 13.40
CA GLY A 657 11.97 8.25 13.16
C GLY A 657 12.83 8.33 14.43
N GLN A 658 12.34 7.78 15.56
CA GLN A 658 13.01 7.81 16.87
C GLN A 658 13.26 9.23 17.38
N ARG A 659 12.27 10.12 17.21
CA ARG A 659 12.31 11.51 17.68
C ARG A 659 11.07 11.86 18.49
N ILE A 660 11.18 12.91 19.29
CA ILE A 660 10.06 13.51 20.03
C ILE A 660 9.60 14.75 19.26
N ASP A 661 8.39 14.68 18.71
CA ASP A 661 7.76 15.81 18.06
C ASP A 661 6.95 16.60 19.10
N MET A 662 7.15 17.92 19.14
CA MET A 662 6.37 18.87 19.93
C MET A 662 5.49 19.70 18.99
N PHE A 663 4.17 19.70 19.16
CA PHE A 663 3.22 20.41 18.31
C PHE A 663 2.48 21.50 19.07
N GLY A 664 2.04 22.55 18.39
CA GLY A 664 1.25 23.63 18.99
C GLY A 664 2.01 24.94 19.19
N ALA A 665 3.29 25.01 18.80
CA ALA A 665 4.10 26.21 18.95
C ALA A 665 3.56 27.34 18.06
N ARG A 666 3.29 28.52 18.63
CA ARG A 666 2.85 29.67 17.84
C ARG A 666 4.04 30.26 17.07
N LYS A 667 3.77 30.95 15.97
CA LYS A 667 4.82 31.52 15.09
C LYS A 667 5.83 32.37 15.87
N GLN A 668 5.32 33.24 16.74
CA GLN A 668 6.09 34.15 17.57
C GLN A 668 6.85 33.45 18.71
N ASP A 669 6.41 32.27 19.15
CA ASP A 669 7.03 31.52 20.25
C ASP A 669 8.23 30.69 19.77
N LEU A 670 8.32 30.43 18.46
CA LEU A 670 9.34 29.57 17.87
C LEU A 670 10.77 30.01 18.22
N LEU A 671 11.05 31.32 18.20
CA LEU A 671 12.38 31.85 18.53
C LEU A 671 12.77 31.55 19.97
N ALA A 672 11.84 31.75 20.91
CA ALA A 672 12.10 31.50 22.33
C ALA A 672 12.27 30.00 22.61
N ILE A 673 11.40 29.16 22.02
CA ILE A 673 11.49 27.70 22.10
C ILE A 673 12.84 27.21 21.59
N TRP A 674 13.26 27.64 20.39
CA TRP A 674 14.53 27.19 19.81
C TRP A 674 15.74 27.75 20.53
N SER A 675 15.66 28.95 21.12
CA SER A 675 16.74 29.50 21.96
C SER A 675 17.02 28.56 23.14
N GLU A 676 15.99 28.16 23.89
CA GLU A 676 16.13 27.23 25.02
C GLU A 676 16.64 25.85 24.59
N LEU A 677 16.18 25.32 23.45
CA LEU A 677 16.66 24.03 22.94
C LEU A 677 18.13 24.08 22.51
N ILE A 678 18.56 25.17 21.86
CA ILE A 678 19.93 25.36 21.39
C ILE A 678 20.88 25.58 22.57
N GLU A 679 20.48 26.35 23.57
CA GLU A 679 21.20 26.48 24.84
C GLU A 679 21.38 25.11 25.52
N GLY A 680 20.38 24.23 25.43
CA GLY A 680 20.46 22.82 25.85
C GLY A 680 21.28 21.90 24.94
N GLY A 681 22.02 22.42 23.96
CA GLY A 681 22.89 21.67 23.06
C GLY A 681 22.13 20.84 22.00
N MET A 682 20.93 21.26 21.62
CA MET A 682 20.16 20.67 20.52
C MET A 682 20.23 21.52 19.26
N GLU A 683 19.91 20.89 18.12
CA GLU A 683 19.86 21.56 16.83
C GLU A 683 18.61 21.18 16.04
N SER A 684 18.37 21.88 14.94
CA SER A 684 17.25 21.60 14.05
C SER A 684 17.25 20.16 13.53
N GLY A 685 16.16 19.44 13.78
CA GLY A 685 15.90 18.16 13.13
C GLY A 685 15.53 18.30 11.66
N HIS A 686 15.39 19.52 11.12
CA HIS A 686 14.96 19.82 9.76
C HIS A 686 13.66 19.09 9.38
N ALA A 687 12.78 18.88 10.37
CA ALA A 687 11.52 18.18 10.20
C ALA A 687 10.51 18.95 9.34
N TYR A 688 10.83 20.14 8.85
CA TYR A 688 9.98 20.95 7.97
C TYR A 688 10.46 20.93 6.51
N ALA A 689 11.77 20.82 6.33
CA ALA A 689 12.46 20.91 5.04
C ALA A 689 12.24 19.72 4.12
N LYS A 690 12.45 19.91 2.82
CA LYS A 690 12.72 18.79 1.89
C LYS A 690 14.21 18.44 1.97
N SER A 691 14.59 17.78 3.07
CA SER A 691 15.96 17.39 3.39
C SER A 691 16.02 15.96 3.95
N LEU A 692 17.19 15.51 4.40
CA LEU A 692 17.28 14.35 5.30
C LEU A 692 16.48 14.61 6.58
N ARG A 693 15.54 13.71 6.86
CA ARG A 693 14.63 13.82 8.03
C ARG A 693 15.02 12.98 9.22
N THR A 694 15.68 11.84 9.01
CA THR A 694 16.05 10.88 10.05
C THR A 694 16.85 9.77 9.42
N VAL A 695 17.79 9.21 10.18
CA VAL A 695 18.36 7.89 9.94
C VAL A 695 17.97 7.00 11.12
N LYS A 696 16.95 6.16 10.92
CA LYS A 696 16.48 5.25 11.96
C LYS A 696 17.56 4.19 12.22
N SER A 697 17.86 3.89 13.48
CA SER A 697 18.80 2.83 13.82
C SER A 697 18.16 1.77 14.71
N CYS A 698 18.71 0.56 14.72
CA CYS A 698 18.52 -0.32 15.87
C CYS A 698 19.74 -0.22 16.79
N VAL A 699 19.63 -0.76 18.00
CA VAL A 699 20.70 -0.70 19.01
C VAL A 699 21.96 -1.50 18.65
N GLY A 700 21.96 -2.24 17.53
CA GLY A 700 23.16 -2.87 16.96
C GLY A 700 23.96 -3.75 17.91
N THR A 701 25.26 -3.86 17.65
CA THR A 701 26.23 -4.52 18.55
C THR A 701 26.38 -3.82 19.90
N THR A 702 25.92 -2.57 20.04
CA THR A 702 25.96 -1.82 21.29
C THR A 702 25.14 -2.50 22.40
N TRP A 703 23.98 -3.09 22.06
CA TRP A 703 23.10 -3.73 23.05
C TRP A 703 22.40 -5.02 22.57
N CYS A 704 22.18 -5.19 21.27
CA CYS A 704 21.40 -6.32 20.77
C CYS A 704 22.28 -7.57 20.69
N ARG A 705 21.85 -8.66 21.32
CA ARG A 705 22.52 -9.98 21.21
C ARG A 705 22.61 -10.56 19.79
N PHE A 706 21.85 -10.01 18.84
CA PHE A 706 21.88 -10.38 17.42
C PHE A 706 22.58 -9.34 16.55
N GLY A 707 23.14 -8.28 17.14
CA GLY A 707 23.88 -7.26 16.40
C GLY A 707 25.15 -7.86 15.80
N VAL A 708 25.32 -7.65 14.50
CA VAL A 708 26.51 -8.04 13.73
C VAL A 708 27.42 -6.82 13.52
N GLY A 709 26.83 -5.65 13.26
CA GLY A 709 27.56 -4.38 13.11
C GLY A 709 27.04 -3.25 14.00
N ASP A 710 27.88 -2.22 14.15
CA ASP A 710 27.54 -0.96 14.83
C ASP A 710 26.57 -0.14 13.98
N SER A 711 25.27 -0.39 14.15
CA SER A 711 24.24 0.36 13.45
C SER A 711 23.98 1.74 14.04
N VAL A 712 24.19 1.93 15.34
CA VAL A 712 23.93 3.22 16.00
C VAL A 712 24.98 4.24 15.55
N GLY A 713 26.26 3.90 15.68
CA GLY A 713 27.34 4.77 15.27
C GLY A 713 27.35 5.03 13.76
N MET A 714 27.01 4.04 12.92
CA MET A 714 26.88 4.26 11.48
C MET A 714 25.69 5.19 11.15
N ALA A 715 24.54 5.01 11.80
CA ALA A 715 23.38 5.90 11.62
C ALA A 715 23.70 7.35 12.03
N ILE A 716 24.38 7.55 13.15
CA ILE A 716 24.81 8.88 13.62
C ILE A 716 25.74 9.54 12.59
N ARG A 717 26.77 8.83 12.11
CA ARG A 717 27.71 9.37 11.11
C ARG A 717 26.99 9.83 9.84
N ILE A 718 26.05 9.04 9.34
CA ILE A 718 25.26 9.37 8.15
C ILE A 718 24.33 10.55 8.42
N GLU A 719 23.66 10.57 9.57
CA GLU A 719 22.73 11.63 9.93
C GLU A 719 23.41 12.98 10.15
N GLU A 720 24.61 12.96 10.76
CA GLU A 720 25.46 14.13 10.95
C GLU A 720 26.14 14.59 9.66
N ARG A 721 26.47 13.68 8.74
CA ARG A 721 27.02 14.07 7.43
C ARG A 721 25.97 14.77 6.57
N TYR A 722 24.79 14.19 6.43
CA TYR A 722 23.78 14.67 5.47
C TYR A 722 22.73 15.62 6.07
N LYS A 723 22.98 16.18 7.26
CA LYS A 723 22.08 17.18 7.85
C LYS A 723 22.05 18.47 7.03
N SER A 724 20.90 19.15 7.06
CA SER A 724 20.57 20.35 6.27
C SER A 724 20.47 20.19 4.75
N ILE A 725 21.11 19.17 4.14
CA ILE A 725 21.10 18.96 2.68
C ILE A 725 19.67 18.97 2.14
N ARG A 726 19.38 19.97 1.31
CA ARG A 726 18.13 20.08 0.58
C ARG A 726 18.15 19.17 -0.63
N SER A 727 16.98 18.67 -0.99
CA SER A 727 16.79 17.69 -2.05
C SER A 727 15.43 17.89 -2.72
N PRO A 728 15.19 17.34 -3.93
CA PRO A 728 13.91 17.47 -4.64
C PRO A 728 12.71 17.07 -3.78
N HIS A 729 12.90 16.11 -2.88
CA HIS A 729 11.95 15.75 -1.85
C HIS A 729 12.65 15.28 -0.56
N LYS A 730 11.93 15.23 0.57
CA LYS A 730 12.43 14.71 1.86
C LYS A 730 12.95 13.27 1.74
N ILE A 731 14.07 12.98 2.41
CA ILE A 731 14.78 11.70 2.40
C ILE A 731 14.79 11.11 3.81
N LYS A 732 14.68 9.79 3.92
CA LYS A 732 14.83 9.04 5.18
C LYS A 732 15.84 7.91 4.97
N GLY A 733 16.69 7.71 5.96
CA GLY A 733 17.64 6.60 6.03
C GLY A 733 17.24 5.56 7.07
N GLY A 734 17.85 4.38 7.00
CA GLY A 734 17.77 3.37 8.05
C GLY A 734 19.03 2.52 8.12
N VAL A 735 19.51 2.20 9.32
CA VAL A 735 20.69 1.35 9.53
C VAL A 735 20.32 0.24 10.52
N SER A 736 20.36 -1.01 10.05
CA SER A 736 20.13 -2.19 10.88
C SER A 736 21.43 -2.92 11.13
N GLY A 737 21.68 -3.29 12.39
CA GLY A 737 22.87 -4.03 12.78
C GLY A 737 22.84 -5.52 12.41
N CYS A 738 21.75 -6.03 11.84
CA CYS A 738 21.64 -7.39 11.30
C CYS A 738 20.39 -7.56 10.40
N VAL A 739 20.23 -8.75 9.82
CA VAL A 739 19.14 -9.12 8.90
C VAL A 739 17.73 -9.11 9.51
N ARG A 740 17.61 -9.01 10.84
CA ARG A 740 16.30 -8.83 11.52
C ARG A 740 15.69 -7.45 11.30
N GLU A 741 16.51 -6.50 10.82
CA GLU A 741 16.01 -5.32 10.13
C GLU A 741 15.15 -4.38 11.00
N CYS A 742 15.40 -4.29 12.30
CA CYS A 742 14.56 -3.49 13.22
C CYS A 742 14.49 -1.98 12.85
N ALA A 743 15.44 -1.48 12.05
CA ALA A 743 15.42 -0.09 11.55
C ALA A 743 14.60 0.10 10.27
N GLU A 744 13.99 -0.94 9.71
CA GLU A 744 13.19 -0.86 8.47
C GLU A 744 13.96 -0.25 7.29
N ALA A 745 15.28 -0.45 7.23
CA ALA A 745 16.19 0.00 6.18
C ALA A 745 15.66 -0.24 4.75
N GLN A 746 14.98 -1.36 4.49
CA GLN A 746 14.49 -1.73 3.17
C GLN A 746 13.22 -0.98 2.72
N ASN A 747 12.67 -0.10 3.55
CA ASN A 747 11.52 0.74 3.19
C ASN A 747 11.86 2.25 3.20
N LYS A 748 13.14 2.59 3.33
CA LYS A 748 13.67 3.95 3.37
C LYS A 748 14.21 4.37 2.01
N ASP A 749 14.42 5.68 1.83
CA ASP A 749 14.96 6.22 0.58
C ASP A 749 16.38 5.67 0.33
N PHE A 750 17.14 5.42 1.40
CA PHE A 750 18.34 4.57 1.43
C PHE A 750 18.40 3.78 2.75
N GLY A 751 19.02 2.61 2.74
CA GLY A 751 19.10 1.72 3.89
C GLY A 751 20.37 0.89 3.94
N LEU A 752 20.85 0.60 5.14
CA LEU A 752 22.02 -0.24 5.40
C LEU A 752 21.65 -1.42 6.29
N ILE A 753 22.13 -2.61 5.94
CA ILE A 753 22.02 -3.79 6.79
C ILE A 753 23.40 -4.39 6.97
N ALA A 754 23.87 -4.46 8.21
CA ALA A 754 25.18 -5.03 8.53
C ALA A 754 25.23 -6.53 8.23
N THR A 755 26.37 -6.96 7.69
CA THR A 755 26.78 -8.35 7.47
C THR A 755 28.11 -8.58 8.17
N GLU A 756 28.59 -9.82 8.21
CA GLU A 756 29.92 -10.12 8.78
C GLU A 756 31.08 -9.49 7.98
N LYS A 757 30.82 -9.09 6.73
CA LYS A 757 31.83 -8.53 5.81
C LYS A 757 31.74 -7.00 5.66
N GLY A 758 30.68 -6.37 6.16
CA GLY A 758 30.43 -4.94 5.97
C GLY A 758 28.95 -4.59 6.04
N PHE A 759 28.47 -3.80 5.08
CA PHE A 759 27.07 -3.39 4.96
C PHE A 759 26.52 -3.66 3.56
N ASN A 760 25.32 -4.20 3.48
CA ASN A 760 24.52 -4.18 2.26
C ASN A 760 23.82 -2.82 2.15
N ILE A 761 23.98 -2.15 1.01
CA ILE A 761 23.39 -0.84 0.72
C ILE A 761 22.15 -1.04 -0.14
N PHE A 762 21.03 -0.49 0.31
CA PHE A 762 19.74 -0.51 -0.36
C PHE A 762 19.29 0.92 -0.69
N VAL A 763 18.65 1.12 -1.85
CA VAL A 763 18.21 2.44 -2.34
C VAL A 763 16.84 2.42 -3.01
N GLY A 764 16.18 3.58 -3.07
CA GLY A 764 14.92 3.73 -3.82
C GLY A 764 13.68 3.15 -3.12
N GLY A 765 13.70 2.97 -1.80
CA GLY A 765 12.53 2.56 -1.02
C GLY A 765 11.62 3.72 -0.61
N ASN A 766 10.39 3.40 -0.18
CA ASN A 766 9.42 4.39 0.29
C ASN A 766 8.34 3.77 1.21
N GLY A 767 8.27 4.15 2.48
CA GLY A 767 7.15 3.81 3.39
C GLY A 767 5.93 4.75 3.32
N GLY A 768 5.60 5.28 2.14
CA GLY A 768 4.56 6.32 1.92
C GLY A 768 3.23 5.79 1.34
N ALA A 769 2.44 6.69 0.73
CA ALA A 769 1.11 6.38 0.18
C ALA A 769 1.09 5.24 -0.87
N LYS A 770 2.18 5.10 -1.62
CA LYS A 770 2.47 3.92 -2.45
C LYS A 770 3.75 3.29 -1.91
N PRO A 771 3.66 2.32 -0.99
CA PRO A 771 4.83 1.71 -0.39
C PRO A 771 5.66 0.97 -1.45
N ARG A 772 6.99 1.04 -1.35
CA ARG A 772 7.92 0.31 -2.21
C ARG A 772 9.12 -0.12 -1.39
N HIS A 773 9.55 -1.37 -1.58
CA HIS A 773 10.83 -1.83 -1.07
C HIS A 773 11.99 -1.24 -1.88
N SER A 774 13.07 -0.91 -1.20
CA SER A 774 14.32 -0.51 -1.84
C SER A 774 14.97 -1.68 -2.58
N GLU A 775 15.79 -1.38 -3.57
CA GLU A 775 16.60 -2.35 -4.31
C GLU A 775 18.04 -2.35 -3.80
N VAL A 776 18.72 -3.48 -3.93
CA VAL A 776 20.13 -3.63 -3.53
C VAL A 776 21.00 -2.84 -4.50
N LEU A 777 21.75 -1.88 -3.97
CA LEU A 777 22.76 -1.14 -4.73
C LEU A 777 24.11 -1.88 -4.72
N ALA A 778 24.60 -2.23 -3.53
CA ALA A 778 25.88 -2.91 -3.32
C ALA A 778 25.79 -3.85 -2.11
N LEU A 779 26.55 -4.95 -2.15
CA LEU A 779 26.59 -5.97 -1.10
C LEU A 779 27.94 -5.98 -0.41
N ASP A 780 27.95 -6.34 0.88
CA ASP A 780 29.16 -6.55 1.69
C ASP A 780 30.18 -5.40 1.59
N VAL A 781 29.69 -4.17 1.60
CA VAL A 781 30.50 -2.95 1.44
C VAL A 781 31.26 -2.66 2.75
N PRO A 782 32.60 -2.50 2.71
CA PRO A 782 33.38 -2.06 3.86
C PRO A 782 32.86 -0.75 4.45
N PRO A 783 32.85 -0.55 5.78
CA PRO A 783 32.28 0.64 6.41
C PRO A 783 32.81 1.99 5.91
N ASP A 784 34.06 2.05 5.45
CA ASP A 784 34.72 3.21 4.87
C ASP A 784 34.23 3.56 3.45
N ASP A 785 33.79 2.58 2.67
CA ASP A 785 33.25 2.77 1.33
C ASP A 785 31.75 3.13 1.32
N VAL A 786 31.05 2.95 2.45
CA VAL A 786 29.60 3.23 2.55
C VAL A 786 29.27 4.70 2.27
N ILE A 787 30.01 5.63 2.88
CA ILE A 787 29.75 7.07 2.74
C ILE A 787 30.03 7.55 1.31
N PRO A 788 31.18 7.25 0.68
CA PRO A 788 31.42 7.60 -0.72
C PRO A 788 30.32 7.11 -1.68
N ILE A 789 29.82 5.88 -1.50
CA ILE A 789 28.73 5.36 -2.34
C ILE A 789 27.43 6.13 -2.12
N LEU A 790 27.10 6.46 -0.86
CA LEU A 790 25.91 7.27 -0.55
C LEU A 790 26.03 8.72 -1.04
N ASP A 791 27.22 9.33 -0.98
CA ASP A 791 27.49 10.66 -1.53
C ASP A 791 27.15 10.69 -3.03
N ARG A 792 27.69 9.73 -3.79
CA ARG A 792 27.40 9.59 -5.24
C ARG A 792 25.91 9.41 -5.50
N TYR A 793 25.26 8.52 -4.76
CA TYR A 793 23.83 8.24 -4.90
C TYR A 793 22.98 9.50 -4.66
N LEU A 794 23.20 10.19 -3.54
CA LEU A 794 22.43 11.36 -3.14
C LEU A 794 22.69 12.54 -4.08
N SER A 795 23.95 12.83 -4.43
CA SER A 795 24.30 13.87 -5.41
C SER A 795 23.65 13.61 -6.77
N PHE A 796 23.72 12.36 -7.26
CA PHE A 796 23.12 12.00 -8.54
C PHE A 796 21.60 12.14 -8.53
N TYR A 797 20.92 11.72 -7.45
CA TYR A 797 19.49 11.93 -7.26
C TYR A 797 19.12 13.42 -7.20
N ILE A 798 19.83 14.22 -6.41
CA ILE A 798 19.57 15.66 -6.25
C ILE A 798 19.66 16.40 -7.60
N ARG A 799 20.64 16.02 -8.43
CA ARG A 799 20.88 16.59 -9.75
C ARG A 799 19.83 16.20 -10.78
N THR A 800 19.39 14.93 -10.79
CA THR A 800 18.64 14.37 -11.94
C THR A 800 17.14 14.21 -11.70
N ALA A 801 16.67 14.13 -10.45
CA ALA A 801 15.25 13.95 -10.18
C ALA A 801 14.41 15.19 -10.49
N ASP A 802 13.13 15.00 -10.80
CA ASP A 802 12.17 16.10 -10.98
C ASP A 802 11.70 16.67 -9.62
N LYS A 803 11.03 17.82 -9.65
CA LYS A 803 10.46 18.51 -8.49
C LYS A 803 9.55 17.58 -7.69
N LEU A 804 9.70 17.57 -6.37
CA LEU A 804 8.89 16.77 -5.44
C LEU A 804 8.91 15.25 -5.72
N GLN A 805 9.85 14.74 -6.52
CA GLN A 805 9.97 13.32 -6.82
C GLN A 805 10.71 12.58 -5.70
N ARG A 806 10.15 11.47 -5.20
CA ARG A 806 10.83 10.56 -4.25
C ARG A 806 11.85 9.69 -4.96
N THR A 807 12.88 9.23 -4.24
CA THR A 807 13.94 8.38 -4.80
C THR A 807 13.41 7.12 -5.45
N ALA A 808 12.38 6.49 -4.89
CA ALA A 808 11.67 5.36 -5.50
C ALA A 808 11.20 5.69 -6.94
N ARG A 809 10.37 6.72 -7.09
CA ARG A 809 9.81 7.10 -8.39
C ARG A 809 10.87 7.62 -9.36
N TRP A 810 11.94 8.20 -8.82
CA TRP A 810 13.11 8.56 -9.62
C TRP A 810 13.84 7.33 -10.17
N LEU A 811 14.07 6.30 -9.34
CA LEU A 811 14.73 5.07 -9.76
C LEU A 811 13.91 4.26 -10.78
N GLU A 812 12.59 4.24 -10.63
CA GLU A 812 11.65 3.66 -11.62
C GLU A 812 11.78 4.33 -12.99
N ASN A 813 11.89 5.66 -13.00
CA ASN A 813 11.95 6.45 -14.24
C ASN A 813 13.36 6.57 -14.81
N LEU A 814 14.39 6.08 -14.10
CA LEU A 814 15.76 6.14 -14.57
C LEU A 814 15.94 5.09 -15.68
N PRO A 815 16.39 5.45 -16.90
CA PRO A 815 16.58 4.49 -17.97
C PRO A 815 17.54 3.36 -17.55
N GLY A 816 17.08 2.11 -17.62
CA GLY A 816 17.85 0.95 -17.13
C GLY A 816 17.79 0.70 -15.61
N GLY A 817 17.03 1.52 -14.87
CA GLY A 817 16.72 1.34 -13.45
C GLY A 817 17.95 1.20 -12.56
N ILE A 818 17.90 0.24 -11.63
CA ILE A 818 19.00 -0.04 -10.69
C ILE A 818 20.31 -0.41 -11.40
N LYS A 819 20.25 -1.10 -12.55
CA LYS A 819 21.46 -1.52 -13.29
C LYS A 819 22.23 -0.32 -13.82
N TYR A 820 21.52 0.62 -14.45
CA TYR A 820 22.15 1.85 -14.92
C TYR A 820 22.71 2.67 -13.75
N LEU A 821 21.97 2.75 -12.64
CA LEU A 821 22.48 3.42 -11.45
C LEU A 821 23.80 2.77 -10.98
N GLN A 822 23.86 1.45 -10.84
CA GLN A 822 25.08 0.72 -10.47
C GLN A 822 26.26 1.01 -11.41
N GLU A 823 26.03 1.01 -12.72
CA GLU A 823 27.07 1.37 -13.70
C GLU A 823 27.59 2.79 -13.49
N VAL A 824 26.72 3.76 -13.19
CA VAL A 824 27.11 5.15 -12.98
C VAL A 824 27.86 5.34 -11.65
N ILE A 825 27.34 4.83 -10.53
CA ILE A 825 27.85 5.18 -9.20
C ILE A 825 28.84 4.17 -8.60
N LEU A 826 28.88 2.93 -9.09
CA LEU A 826 29.85 1.91 -8.65
C LEU A 826 30.97 1.69 -9.67
N GLN A 827 30.66 1.74 -10.95
CA GLN A 827 31.63 1.49 -12.04
C GLN A 827 32.14 2.77 -12.70
N ASP A 828 31.68 3.93 -12.24
CA ASP A 828 32.04 5.25 -12.78
C ASP A 828 31.92 5.34 -14.31
N LYS A 829 30.88 4.73 -14.88
CA LYS A 829 30.67 4.65 -16.34
C LYS A 829 30.70 6.01 -17.04
N LEU A 830 30.37 7.09 -16.32
CA LEU A 830 30.37 8.46 -16.84
C LEU A 830 31.63 9.27 -16.48
N GLY A 831 32.52 8.76 -15.61
CA GLY A 831 33.70 9.48 -15.14
C GLY A 831 33.38 10.69 -14.24
N ILE A 832 32.30 10.62 -13.45
CA ILE A 832 31.80 11.75 -12.63
C ILE A 832 31.78 11.46 -11.13
N CYS A 833 32.15 10.26 -10.67
CA CYS A 833 32.05 9.89 -9.26
C CYS A 833 32.82 10.84 -8.34
N ALA A 834 34.06 11.21 -8.71
CA ALA A 834 34.88 12.15 -7.94
C ALA A 834 34.26 13.55 -7.86
N ASP A 835 33.60 14.01 -8.95
CA ASP A 835 32.91 15.30 -8.96
C ASP A 835 31.64 15.27 -8.10
N LEU A 836 30.90 14.16 -8.09
CA LEU A 836 29.72 13.97 -7.25
C LEU A 836 30.07 13.94 -5.75
N GLU A 837 31.19 13.30 -5.40
CA GLU A 837 31.73 13.30 -4.04
C GLU A 837 32.19 14.70 -3.63
N LYS A 838 32.96 15.39 -4.49
CA LYS A 838 33.40 16.76 -4.23
C LYS A 838 32.23 17.71 -4.03
N GLN A 839 31.20 17.61 -4.87
CA GLN A 839 29.98 18.40 -4.73
C GLN A 839 29.27 18.14 -3.40
N MET A 840 29.20 16.87 -2.97
CA MET A 840 28.64 16.52 -1.67
C MET A 840 29.49 17.10 -0.54
N GLU A 841 30.81 17.01 -0.65
CA GLU A 841 31.76 17.54 0.34
C GLU A 841 31.62 19.06 0.50
N ASP A 842 31.48 19.81 -0.59
CA ASP A 842 31.22 21.26 -0.56
C ASP A 842 29.89 21.58 0.14
N LEU A 843 28.84 20.76 -0.05
CA LEU A 843 27.54 20.96 0.60
C LEU A 843 27.58 20.65 2.10
N VAL A 844 28.20 19.54 2.50
CA VAL A 844 28.29 19.17 3.93
C VAL A 844 29.24 20.10 4.68
N GLY A 845 30.30 20.57 4.02
CA GLY A 845 31.27 21.51 4.58
C GLY A 845 30.72 22.92 4.83
N THR A 846 29.57 23.26 4.23
CA THR A 846 28.88 24.56 4.41
C THR A 846 27.72 24.50 5.41
N PHE A 847 27.61 23.43 6.19
CA PHE A 847 26.55 23.29 7.19
C PHE A 847 26.54 24.43 8.22
N PHE A 848 25.34 24.94 8.52
CA PHE A 848 25.02 25.72 9.70
C PHE A 848 23.62 25.34 10.20
N CYS A 849 23.33 25.66 11.47
CA CYS A 849 22.00 25.46 12.02
C CYS A 849 21.10 26.66 11.68
N GLU A 850 20.08 26.46 10.84
CA GLU A 850 19.14 27.50 10.40
C GLU A 850 18.48 28.24 11.59
N TRP A 851 18.19 27.52 12.69
CA TRP A 851 17.59 28.15 13.87
C TRP A 851 18.57 29.01 14.67
N THR A 852 19.83 28.58 14.81
CA THR A 852 20.89 29.39 15.43
C THR A 852 21.07 30.69 14.64
N GLU A 853 21.14 30.60 13.31
CA GLU A 853 21.27 31.76 12.42
C GLU A 853 20.03 32.66 12.42
N ALA A 854 18.83 32.10 12.59
CA ALA A 854 17.60 32.88 12.73
C ALA A 854 17.52 33.63 14.07
N ILE A 855 18.08 33.07 15.15
CA ILE A 855 18.12 33.69 16.48
C ILE A 855 19.18 34.79 16.58
N ASN A 856 20.32 34.61 15.91
CA ASN A 856 21.43 35.56 15.97
C ASN A 856 21.22 36.79 15.07
N ASP A 857 20.32 36.72 14.09
CA ASP A 857 20.06 37.82 13.14
C ASP A 857 18.76 38.59 13.47
N ALA A 858 18.88 39.87 13.80
CA ALA A 858 17.73 40.71 14.15
C ALA A 858 16.69 40.81 13.01
N GLY A 859 17.12 40.88 11.76
CA GLY A 859 16.24 40.98 10.60
C GLY A 859 15.48 39.69 10.28
N ARG A 860 16.02 38.52 10.64
CA ARG A 860 15.32 37.22 10.57
C ARG A 860 14.34 37.07 11.73
N ARG A 861 14.69 37.53 12.94
CA ARG A 861 13.80 37.49 14.12
C ARG A 861 12.48 38.24 13.90
N GLU A 862 12.54 39.43 13.30
CA GLU A 862 11.34 40.24 13.00
C GLU A 862 10.31 39.47 12.15
N GLN A 863 10.75 38.52 11.34
CA GLN A 863 9.88 37.75 10.43
C GLN A 863 8.95 36.76 11.14
N PHE A 864 9.19 36.49 12.43
CA PHE A 864 8.36 35.61 13.24
C PHE A 864 7.21 36.34 13.97
N GLN A 865 7.14 37.67 13.86
CA GLN A 865 6.02 38.45 14.38
C GLN A 865 4.70 38.06 13.73
N GLN A 866 3.62 38.01 14.52
CA GLN A 866 2.30 37.65 13.99
C GLN A 866 1.75 38.75 13.07
N PHE A 867 1.81 40.00 13.52
CA PHE A 867 1.33 41.17 12.80
C PHE A 867 2.43 42.23 12.68
N ALA A 868 2.45 42.96 11.56
CA ALA A 868 3.46 43.98 11.32
C ALA A 868 3.16 45.34 11.98
N ASN A 869 1.93 45.54 12.47
CA ASN A 869 1.43 46.84 12.94
C ASN A 869 1.05 46.88 14.43
N THR A 870 1.17 45.76 15.15
CA THR A 870 0.84 45.69 16.58
C THR A 870 1.60 44.57 17.27
N GLU A 871 1.87 44.74 18.56
CA GLU A 871 2.38 43.70 19.45
C GLU A 871 1.26 42.86 20.08
N GLU A 872 -0.01 43.16 19.76
CA GLU A 872 -1.16 42.32 20.12
C GLU A 872 -1.07 40.96 19.42
N ASN A 873 -0.34 40.07 20.06
CA ASN A 873 -0.13 38.71 19.63
C ASN A 873 -1.18 37.85 20.35
N ILE A 874 -1.59 36.72 19.75
CA ILE A 874 -2.58 35.77 20.28
C ILE A 874 -4.01 36.06 19.80
N VAL A 875 -4.28 35.65 18.56
CA VAL A 875 -5.65 35.45 18.09
C VAL A 875 -5.81 33.98 17.73
N ASP A 876 -6.34 33.18 18.66
CA ASP A 876 -6.57 31.76 18.43
C ASP A 876 -7.70 31.58 17.40
N THR A 877 -7.34 31.09 16.21
CA THR A 877 -8.27 30.86 15.10
C THR A 877 -9.02 29.54 15.20
N ILE A 878 -8.56 28.63 16.07
CA ILE A 878 -9.19 27.34 16.37
C ILE A 878 -9.16 27.12 17.88
N GLU A 879 -10.29 26.76 18.46
CA GLU A 879 -10.39 26.40 19.87
C GLU A 879 -9.64 25.08 20.18
N PRO A 880 -8.86 25.01 21.28
CA PRO A 880 -8.19 23.78 21.68
C PRO A 880 -9.18 22.76 22.25
N THR A 881 -8.85 21.49 22.11
CA THR A 881 -9.55 20.35 22.71
C THR A 881 -8.56 19.55 23.55
N ALA A 882 -8.85 19.38 24.84
CA ALA A 882 -8.10 18.48 25.71
C ALA A 882 -8.46 17.02 25.43
N GLU A 883 -7.45 16.20 25.12
CA GLU A 883 -7.60 14.77 24.84
C GLU A 883 -6.32 14.01 25.22
N ARG A 884 -6.47 12.87 25.91
CA ARG A 884 -5.33 12.05 26.41
C ARG A 884 -4.33 12.85 27.25
N GLY A 885 -4.81 13.78 28.07
CA GLY A 885 -3.98 14.60 28.95
C GLY A 885 -3.15 15.67 28.25
N GLN A 886 -3.41 15.96 26.97
CA GLN A 886 -2.72 16.98 26.18
C GLN A 886 -3.72 17.81 25.36
N GLU A 887 -3.31 18.98 24.87
CA GLU A 887 -4.14 19.81 23.99
C GLU A 887 -3.89 19.51 22.51
N ARG A 888 -4.96 19.53 21.72
CA ARG A 888 -4.88 19.49 20.25
C ARG A 888 -5.91 20.44 19.64
N PRO A 889 -5.75 20.88 18.38
CA PRO A 889 -6.78 21.69 17.73
C PRO A 889 -8.09 20.91 17.54
N SER A 890 -9.20 21.64 17.56
CA SER A 890 -10.52 21.12 17.17
C SER A 890 -10.56 20.68 15.69
N TYR A 891 -11.57 19.89 15.32
CA TYR A 891 -11.70 19.37 13.96
C TYR A 891 -12.06 20.49 12.97
N TRP A 892 -11.51 20.44 11.75
CA TRP A 892 -11.89 21.39 10.71
C TRP A 892 -13.35 21.20 10.27
N PRO A 893 -14.08 22.29 9.98
CA PRO A 893 -15.39 22.21 9.38
C PRO A 893 -15.33 21.48 8.03
N LYS A 894 -16.38 20.72 7.73
CA LYS A 894 -16.49 19.96 6.49
C LYS A 894 -16.61 20.87 5.27
N ASP A 895 -17.37 21.96 5.40
CA ASP A 895 -17.73 22.84 4.30
C ASP A 895 -16.87 24.12 4.26
N SER A 896 -16.70 24.67 3.06
CA SER A 896 -16.06 25.98 2.83
C SER A 896 -17.02 27.11 3.20
N VAL A 897 -16.49 28.31 3.46
CA VAL A 897 -17.30 29.52 3.52
C VAL A 897 -17.57 30.00 2.10
N THR A 898 -18.83 29.95 1.67
CA THR A 898 -19.30 30.34 0.32
C THR A 898 -19.89 31.75 0.27
N THR A 899 -19.71 32.53 1.34
CA THR A 899 -20.10 33.95 1.37
C THR A 899 -19.38 34.73 0.27
N ASP A 900 -20.11 35.56 -0.47
CA ASP A 900 -19.52 36.45 -1.47
C ASP A 900 -18.86 37.67 -0.81
N PHE A 901 -17.59 37.52 -0.47
CA PHE A 901 -16.79 38.58 0.13
C PHE A 901 -16.43 39.68 -0.89
N ARG A 902 -16.20 39.31 -2.16
CA ARG A 902 -15.89 40.24 -3.25
C ARG A 902 -17.06 41.18 -3.53
N GLY A 903 -18.29 40.67 -3.52
CA GLY A 903 -19.51 41.44 -3.76
C GLY A 903 -20.02 42.24 -2.56
N THR A 904 -19.30 42.26 -1.42
CA THR A 904 -19.74 42.97 -0.22
C THR A 904 -19.87 44.48 -0.48
N LYS A 905 -21.05 45.03 -0.20
CA LYS A 905 -21.30 46.48 -0.29
C LYS A 905 -21.06 47.13 1.07
N TRP A 906 -20.07 48.01 1.12
CA TRP A 906 -19.69 48.76 2.32
C TRP A 906 -20.49 50.06 2.42
N SER A 907 -20.92 50.42 3.64
CA SER A 907 -21.76 51.60 3.90
C SER A 907 -21.02 52.92 3.65
N ASP A 908 -19.76 52.98 4.03
CA ASP A 908 -18.82 54.06 3.73
C ASP A 908 -17.38 53.52 3.65
N LEU A 909 -16.50 54.18 2.91
CA LEU A 909 -15.10 53.76 2.73
C LEU A 909 -14.16 54.96 2.86
N ALA A 910 -13.32 54.95 3.90
CA ALA A 910 -12.33 55.99 4.18
C ALA A 910 -10.91 55.45 4.05
N TRP A 911 -9.99 56.30 3.59
CA TRP A 911 -8.55 56.00 3.60
C TRP A 911 -8.03 56.09 5.03
N GLN A 912 -7.44 55.01 5.52
CA GLN A 912 -6.95 54.88 6.89
C GLN A 912 -5.50 54.39 6.89
N PRO A 913 -4.60 54.94 7.73
CA PRO A 913 -3.23 54.45 7.85
C PRO A 913 -3.23 53.09 8.55
N ILE A 914 -2.46 52.14 8.02
CA ILE A 914 -2.52 50.73 8.45
C ILE A 914 -1.18 50.20 8.97
N VAL A 915 -0.09 50.52 8.29
CA VAL A 915 1.27 50.04 8.61
C VAL A 915 2.33 50.93 7.94
N GLU A 916 3.52 51.03 8.54
CA GLU A 916 4.66 51.75 7.95
C GLU A 916 5.19 51.05 6.69
N ALA A 917 5.55 51.82 5.65
CA ALA A 917 6.03 51.28 4.38
C ALA A 917 7.37 50.53 4.51
N ASN A 918 8.20 50.89 5.51
CA ASN A 918 9.49 50.27 5.80
C ASN A 918 9.39 48.78 6.20
N LYS A 919 8.19 48.29 6.56
CA LYS A 919 7.91 46.89 6.90
C LYS A 919 7.88 45.97 5.67
N PHE A 920 7.93 46.54 4.47
CA PHE A 920 7.92 45.80 3.22
C PHE A 920 9.20 46.04 2.44
N LYS A 921 9.73 44.97 1.85
CA LYS A 921 10.86 45.02 0.92
C LYS A 921 10.35 44.84 -0.50
N ASP A 922 10.89 45.61 -1.45
CA ASP A 922 10.57 45.42 -2.87
C ASP A 922 11.57 44.43 -3.49
N VAL A 923 11.27 43.14 -3.34
CA VAL A 923 12.08 42.04 -3.87
C VAL A 923 11.40 41.40 -5.07
N ALA A 924 12.16 40.80 -6.00
CA ALA A 924 11.57 40.26 -7.24
C ALA A 924 10.54 39.15 -7.02
N SER A 925 10.64 38.41 -5.91
CA SER A 925 9.64 37.39 -5.54
C SER A 925 8.34 37.95 -4.95
N GLY A 926 8.30 39.26 -4.66
CA GLY A 926 7.29 39.93 -3.86
C GLY A 926 7.46 39.72 -2.34
N ASP A 927 6.84 40.59 -1.55
CA ASP A 927 6.83 40.57 -0.08
C ASP A 927 5.42 40.76 0.47
N SER A 928 5.19 40.39 1.73
CA SER A 928 3.86 40.38 2.32
C SER A 928 3.86 40.42 3.84
N GLN A 929 2.83 41.05 4.41
CA GLN A 929 2.63 41.20 5.85
C GLN A 929 1.17 40.94 6.25
N ALA A 930 0.98 40.34 7.43
CA ALA A 930 -0.32 40.25 8.08
C ALA A 930 -0.53 41.48 8.99
N ILE A 931 -1.73 42.04 8.96
CA ILE A 931 -2.10 43.25 9.69
C ILE A 931 -3.35 42.96 10.52
N LYS A 932 -3.39 43.47 11.75
CA LYS A 932 -4.59 43.45 12.60
C LYS A 932 -5.29 44.80 12.61
N ARG A 933 -6.63 44.80 12.50
CA ARG A 933 -7.48 46.00 12.61
C ARG A 933 -8.79 45.61 13.32
N GLY A 934 -8.95 46.02 14.57
CA GLY A 934 -10.05 45.51 15.41
C GLY A 934 -9.92 43.99 15.60
N ASP A 935 -11.01 43.26 15.37
CA ASP A 935 -11.04 41.79 15.31
C ASP A 935 -10.64 41.23 13.93
N THR A 936 -10.55 42.07 12.90
CA THR A 936 -10.24 41.67 11.52
C THR A 936 -8.73 41.57 11.26
N GLN A 937 -8.35 40.58 10.45
CA GLN A 937 -7.00 40.42 9.93
C GLN A 937 -6.96 40.64 8.41
N LEU A 938 -5.99 41.44 7.94
CA LEU A 938 -5.76 41.76 6.54
C LEU A 938 -4.40 41.23 6.08
N ALA A 939 -4.27 40.97 4.78
CA ALA A 939 -3.02 40.64 4.11
C ALA A 939 -2.64 41.79 3.19
N ILE A 940 -1.44 42.34 3.36
CA ILE A 940 -0.89 43.35 2.46
C ILE A 940 0.29 42.73 1.72
N PHE A 941 0.35 42.95 0.41
CA PHE A 941 1.40 42.47 -0.48
C PHE A 941 2.08 43.65 -1.15
N LYS A 942 3.42 43.62 -1.29
CA LYS A 942 4.21 44.54 -2.10
C LYS A 942 4.85 43.78 -3.25
N VAL A 943 4.51 44.15 -4.48
CA VAL A 943 4.98 43.49 -5.70
C VAL A 943 5.31 44.55 -6.74
N ARG A 944 6.57 44.62 -7.18
CA ARG A 944 7.05 45.59 -8.18
C ARG A 944 6.66 47.03 -7.83
N GLY A 945 6.92 47.43 -6.58
CA GLY A 945 6.59 48.75 -6.04
C GLY A 945 5.10 49.04 -5.84
N LYS A 946 4.19 48.11 -6.14
CA LYS A 946 2.75 48.28 -5.96
C LYS A 946 2.24 47.50 -4.75
N TYR A 947 1.26 48.08 -4.06
CA TYR A 947 0.60 47.47 -2.91
C TYR A 947 -0.72 46.82 -3.31
N PHE A 948 -1.05 45.70 -2.66
CA PHE A 948 -2.33 45.02 -2.77
C PHE A 948 -2.82 44.64 -1.37
N CYS A 949 -4.12 44.80 -1.11
CA CYS A 949 -4.70 44.51 0.20
C CYS A 949 -5.90 43.56 0.06
N THR A 950 -5.91 42.49 0.85
CA THR A 950 -6.99 41.51 0.90
C THR A 950 -7.35 41.20 2.35
N GLN A 951 -8.45 40.47 2.58
CA GLN A 951 -8.62 39.76 3.86
C GLN A 951 -7.48 38.73 4.06
N GLN A 952 -7.14 38.41 5.31
CA GLN A 952 -6.13 37.39 5.64
C GLN A 952 -6.67 35.95 5.57
N MET A 953 -7.99 35.77 5.76
CA MET A 953 -8.64 34.47 5.82
C MET A 953 -8.85 33.86 4.43
N CYS A 954 -8.39 32.63 4.23
CA CYS A 954 -8.81 31.75 3.15
C CYS A 954 -10.17 31.09 3.50
N PRO A 955 -11.24 31.32 2.71
CA PRO A 955 -12.59 30.81 2.98
C PRO A 955 -12.71 29.28 3.00
N HIS A 956 -11.81 28.54 2.33
CA HIS A 956 -11.93 27.08 2.16
C HIS A 956 -11.98 26.30 3.49
N LYS A 957 -11.15 26.70 4.47
CA LYS A 957 -11.14 26.13 5.84
C LYS A 957 -10.96 27.19 6.93
N ARG A 958 -11.40 28.43 6.65
CA ARG A 958 -11.29 29.57 7.57
C ARG A 958 -9.86 29.79 8.09
N ALA A 959 -8.87 29.60 7.23
CA ALA A 959 -7.45 29.66 7.61
C ALA A 959 -6.87 31.06 7.38
N PHE A 960 -6.38 31.72 8.43
CA PHE A 960 -5.87 33.09 8.39
C PHE A 960 -4.39 33.15 7.98
N VAL A 961 -4.11 32.85 6.71
CA VAL A 961 -2.74 32.55 6.23
C VAL A 961 -2.38 33.16 4.88
N LEU A 962 -3.20 34.04 4.30
CA LEU A 962 -2.98 34.51 2.92
C LEU A 962 -1.69 35.32 2.76
N SER A 963 -1.30 36.13 3.75
CA SER A 963 0.00 36.81 3.76
C SER A 963 1.19 35.85 3.62
N ASP A 964 1.05 34.59 4.04
CA ASP A 964 2.14 33.62 4.01
C ASP A 964 2.23 32.88 2.66
N GLY A 965 1.29 33.13 1.75
CA GLY A 965 1.19 32.52 0.43
C GLY A 965 2.29 32.92 -0.55
N LEU A 966 2.49 32.07 -1.55
CA LEU A 966 3.33 32.41 -2.70
C LEU A 966 2.55 33.28 -3.67
N ILE A 967 3.14 34.39 -4.07
CA ILE A 967 2.61 35.26 -5.12
C ILE A 967 2.95 34.65 -6.48
N GLY A 968 1.97 34.51 -7.35
CA GLY A 968 2.15 33.99 -8.71
C GLY A 968 1.71 35.00 -9.77
N GLU A 969 2.24 34.81 -10.98
CA GLU A 969 1.94 35.63 -12.15
C GLU A 969 1.63 34.76 -13.39
N ASP A 970 0.67 35.22 -14.17
CA ASP A 970 0.35 34.68 -15.48
C ASP A 970 0.94 35.62 -16.55
N LEU A 971 1.91 35.11 -17.30
CA LEU A 971 2.63 35.86 -18.33
C LEU A 971 1.72 36.33 -19.47
N ALA A 972 0.62 35.63 -19.75
CA ALA A 972 -0.26 35.99 -20.86
C ALA A 972 -1.16 37.18 -20.52
N THR A 973 -1.53 37.32 -19.23
CA THR A 973 -2.51 38.30 -18.77
C THR A 973 -1.92 39.34 -17.82
N ASN A 974 -0.65 39.20 -17.42
CA ASN A 974 0.02 39.97 -16.36
C ASN A 974 -0.76 40.00 -15.04
N LYS A 975 -1.55 38.96 -14.81
CA LYS A 975 -2.42 38.83 -13.65
C LYS A 975 -1.66 38.26 -12.47
N LEU A 976 -1.78 38.92 -11.32
CA LEU A 976 -1.20 38.47 -10.05
C LEU A 976 -2.22 37.72 -9.20
N TRP A 977 -1.77 36.68 -8.51
CA TRP A 977 -2.53 36.00 -7.47
C TRP A 977 -1.67 35.65 -6.26
N VAL A 978 -2.33 35.35 -5.14
CA VAL A 978 -1.72 34.69 -4.00
C VAL A 978 -2.24 33.26 -3.89
N SER A 979 -1.34 32.29 -3.76
CA SER A 979 -1.69 30.90 -3.52
C SER A 979 -1.76 30.63 -2.02
N CYS A 980 -2.93 30.18 -1.54
CA CYS A 980 -3.13 29.82 -0.14
C CYS A 980 -2.11 28.74 0.30
N PRO A 981 -1.32 29.00 1.36
CA PRO A 981 -0.36 28.06 1.92
C PRO A 981 -0.88 26.64 2.17
N TYR A 982 -2.12 26.51 2.62
CA TYR A 982 -2.67 25.24 3.10
C TYR A 982 -3.32 24.44 1.99
N HIS A 983 -4.06 25.13 1.13
CA HIS A 983 -5.05 24.52 0.24
C HIS A 983 -4.79 24.80 -1.24
N LYS A 984 -3.74 25.59 -1.55
CA LYS A 984 -3.32 25.95 -2.91
C LYS A 984 -4.47 26.54 -3.76
N ARG A 985 -5.32 27.34 -3.10
CA ARG A 985 -6.34 28.18 -3.72
C ARG A 985 -5.72 29.48 -4.18
N ASN A 986 -5.88 29.83 -5.45
CA ASN A 986 -5.18 30.95 -6.08
C ASN A 986 -6.13 32.15 -6.19
N TYR A 987 -5.97 33.15 -5.33
CA TYR A 987 -6.84 34.33 -5.28
C TYR A 987 -6.22 35.53 -6.00
N GLU A 988 -6.95 36.12 -6.92
CA GLU A 988 -6.48 37.27 -7.72
C GLU A 988 -6.22 38.50 -6.85
N LEU A 989 -5.07 39.14 -7.01
CA LEU A 989 -4.70 40.36 -6.27
C LEU A 989 -5.05 41.64 -7.03
N SER A 990 -5.19 41.57 -8.35
CA SER A 990 -5.27 42.74 -9.24
C SER A 990 -6.33 42.58 -10.33
N GLY A 991 -6.79 43.69 -10.90
CA GLY A 991 -7.71 43.71 -12.04
C GLY A 991 -9.19 43.71 -11.66
N LYS A 992 -10.08 43.61 -12.66
CA LYS A 992 -11.54 43.64 -12.44
C LYS A 992 -12.05 42.46 -11.63
N GLU A 993 -11.35 41.33 -11.70
CA GLU A 993 -11.65 40.08 -11.01
C GLU A 993 -10.88 39.89 -9.70
N ALA A 994 -10.29 40.96 -9.14
CA ALA A 994 -9.59 40.91 -7.85
C ALA A 994 -10.47 40.26 -6.77
N GLY A 995 -9.88 39.32 -6.03
CA GLY A 995 -10.55 38.52 -5.02
C GLY A 995 -11.17 37.21 -5.52
N LYS A 996 -11.33 37.02 -6.83
CA LYS A 996 -11.79 35.74 -7.38
C LYS A 996 -10.77 34.62 -7.10
N CYS A 997 -11.23 33.41 -6.86
CA CYS A 997 -10.36 32.25 -6.84
C CYS A 997 -10.28 31.62 -8.24
N GLY A 998 -9.08 31.54 -8.80
CA GLY A 998 -8.86 31.06 -10.17
C GLY A 998 -9.03 29.55 -10.36
N ASN A 999 -9.05 28.76 -9.28
CA ASN A 999 -9.13 27.31 -9.36
C ASN A 999 -10.28 26.69 -8.54
N ASP A 1000 -11.17 27.50 -7.96
CA ASP A 1000 -12.35 27.06 -7.20
C ASP A 1000 -13.38 28.20 -7.17
N ASP A 1001 -14.42 28.13 -8.00
CA ASP A 1001 -15.38 29.23 -8.18
C ASP A 1001 -16.32 29.42 -6.96
N ASP A 1002 -16.36 28.45 -6.03
CA ASP A 1002 -17.24 28.50 -4.84
C ASP A 1002 -16.72 29.42 -3.74
N VAL A 1003 -15.47 29.88 -3.84
CA VAL A 1003 -14.81 30.72 -2.83
C VAL A 1003 -14.20 31.97 -3.45
N ASN A 1004 -14.34 33.11 -2.78
CA ASN A 1004 -13.70 34.36 -3.14
C ASN A 1004 -13.29 35.14 -1.90
N ILE A 1005 -12.51 36.21 -2.05
CA ILE A 1005 -12.03 37.04 -0.95
C ILE A 1005 -12.31 38.52 -1.18
N ALA A 1006 -12.47 39.27 -0.10
CA ALA A 1006 -12.52 40.73 -0.14
C ALA A 1006 -11.13 41.31 -0.49
N THR A 1007 -11.14 42.35 -1.32
CA THR A 1007 -9.97 43.15 -1.67
C THR A 1007 -10.27 44.62 -1.42
N PHE A 1008 -9.22 45.38 -1.08
CA PHE A 1008 -9.34 46.78 -0.70
C PHE A 1008 -8.30 47.61 -1.47
N PRO A 1009 -8.65 48.82 -1.95
CA PRO A 1009 -7.68 49.77 -2.45
C PRO A 1009 -6.63 50.09 -1.38
N VAL A 1010 -5.36 50.14 -1.78
CA VAL A 1010 -4.22 50.39 -0.89
C VAL A 1010 -3.18 51.24 -1.62
N GLU A 1011 -2.57 52.19 -0.92
CA GLU A 1011 -1.53 53.07 -1.47
C GLU A 1011 -0.50 53.45 -0.39
N GLU A 1012 0.75 53.60 -0.81
CA GLU A 1012 1.78 54.27 0.00
C GLU A 1012 1.66 55.78 -0.19
N ARG A 1013 1.80 56.56 0.88
CA ARG A 1013 1.77 58.03 0.86
C ARG A 1013 3.11 58.62 1.26
N GLU A 1014 3.30 59.90 0.95
CA GLU A 1014 4.55 60.65 1.21
C GLU A 1014 4.94 60.73 2.70
N ASP A 1015 4.01 60.46 3.61
CA ASP A 1015 4.25 60.37 5.06
C ASP A 1015 4.93 59.06 5.49
N GLY A 1016 5.22 58.15 4.54
CA GLY A 1016 5.88 56.86 4.80
C GLY A 1016 4.93 55.77 5.29
N TRP A 1017 3.62 56.00 5.23
CA TRP A 1017 2.60 55.04 5.64
C TRP A 1017 1.87 54.40 4.46
N VAL A 1018 1.49 53.15 4.65
CA VAL A 1018 0.58 52.42 3.76
C VAL A 1018 -0.85 52.62 4.26
N TYR A 1019 -1.69 53.19 3.40
CA TYR A 1019 -3.11 53.43 3.65
C TYR A 1019 -3.95 52.41 2.92
N ALA A 1020 -4.98 51.88 3.57
CA ALA A 1020 -6.01 51.07 2.91
C ALA A 1020 -7.37 51.80 3.00
N LYS A 1021 -8.18 51.66 1.95
CA LYS A 1021 -9.52 52.22 1.91
C LYS A 1021 -10.51 51.21 2.50
N LEU A 1022 -10.88 51.41 3.76
CA LEU A 1022 -11.63 50.47 4.59
C LEU A 1022 -12.92 51.13 5.14
N PRO A 1023 -13.94 50.34 5.50
CA PRO A 1023 -15.10 50.83 6.23
C PRO A 1023 -14.78 51.13 7.70
N SER A 1024 -15.80 51.45 8.49
CA SER A 1024 -15.68 51.48 9.96
C SER A 1024 -15.19 50.14 10.50
N VAL A 1025 -14.52 50.15 11.67
CA VAL A 1025 -14.00 48.91 12.29
C VAL A 1025 -15.15 47.97 12.64
N GLU A 1026 -16.26 48.50 13.12
CA GLU A 1026 -17.45 47.74 13.48
C GLU A 1026 -18.06 47.03 12.27
N GLU A 1027 -18.16 47.72 11.13
CA GLU A 1027 -18.66 47.13 9.89
C GLU A 1027 -17.68 46.08 9.34
N LEU A 1028 -16.37 46.38 9.36
CA LEU A 1028 -15.33 45.45 8.92
C LEU A 1028 -15.37 44.14 9.72
N ASP A 1029 -15.40 44.25 11.06
CA ASP A 1029 -15.44 43.12 11.99
C ASP A 1029 -16.73 42.31 11.85
N SER A 1030 -17.86 42.96 11.58
CA SER A 1030 -19.13 42.28 11.34
C SER A 1030 -19.08 41.33 10.13
N VAL A 1031 -18.24 41.64 9.13
CA VAL A 1031 -18.11 40.86 7.90
C VAL A 1031 -16.93 39.89 7.98
N LEU A 1032 -15.74 40.37 8.38
CA LEU A 1032 -14.43 39.71 8.27
C LEU A 1032 -13.76 39.38 9.63
N GLY A 1033 -14.41 39.67 10.75
CA GLY A 1033 -13.84 39.50 12.09
C GLY A 1033 -13.32 38.09 12.36
N THR A 1034 -12.15 37.98 12.98
CA THR A 1034 -11.52 36.68 13.29
C THR A 1034 -12.40 35.85 14.22
N SER A 1035 -13.00 36.47 15.23
CA SER A 1035 -13.86 35.82 16.22
C SER A 1035 -15.11 35.21 15.58
N LYS A 1036 -15.61 35.79 14.48
CA LYS A 1036 -16.75 35.28 13.71
C LYS A 1036 -16.41 33.97 13.00
N PHE A 1037 -15.20 33.83 12.47
CA PHE A 1037 -14.78 32.66 11.70
C PHE A 1037 -13.91 31.68 12.49
N LYS A 1038 -13.64 31.96 13.77
CA LYS A 1038 -12.96 31.05 14.68
C LYS A 1038 -13.64 29.69 14.68
N ILE A 1039 -12.87 28.63 14.47
CA ILE A 1039 -13.37 27.26 14.49
C ILE A 1039 -13.58 26.86 15.95
N LYS A 1040 -14.83 26.54 16.28
CA LYS A 1040 -15.23 26.14 17.63
C LYS A 1040 -15.26 24.62 17.74
N LYS A 1041 -15.15 24.11 18.96
CA LYS A 1041 -15.25 22.67 19.22
C LYS A 1041 -16.60 22.09 18.78
N GLU A 1042 -17.67 22.88 18.86
CA GLU A 1042 -19.02 22.46 18.49
C GLU A 1042 -19.25 22.40 16.98
N ASP A 1043 -18.42 23.08 16.17
CA ASP A 1043 -18.57 23.12 14.70
C ASP A 1043 -18.47 21.73 14.08
N MET A 1044 -17.75 20.81 14.72
CA MET A 1044 -17.61 19.42 14.29
C MET A 1044 -17.58 18.49 15.51
N PRO A 1045 -18.61 17.64 15.72
CA PRO A 1045 -18.59 16.67 16.80
C PRO A 1045 -17.43 15.69 16.60
N ASP A 1046 -16.84 15.23 17.69
CA ASP A 1046 -15.75 14.27 17.64
C ASP A 1046 -16.21 13.00 16.89
N PRO A 1047 -15.58 12.67 15.74
CA PRO A 1047 -16.01 11.59 14.87
C PRO A 1047 -15.90 10.22 15.55
N PHE A 1048 -15.10 10.13 16.62
CA PHE A 1048 -14.91 8.92 17.39
C PHE A 1048 -15.92 8.78 18.54
N VAL A 1049 -16.73 9.78 18.89
CA VAL A 1049 -17.68 9.67 20.03
C VAL A 1049 -18.61 8.46 19.90
N LYS A 1050 -19.14 8.18 18.70
CA LYS A 1050 -19.97 6.99 18.46
C LYS A 1050 -19.16 5.70 18.56
N LEU A 1051 -17.92 5.72 18.05
CA LEU A 1051 -17.00 4.60 18.15
C LEU A 1051 -16.65 4.37 19.61
N ASP A 1052 -16.11 5.36 20.31
CA ASP A 1052 -15.77 5.35 21.72
C ASP A 1052 -16.94 4.99 22.63
N ALA A 1053 -18.18 5.41 22.34
CA ALA A 1053 -19.35 4.94 23.07
C ALA A 1053 -19.58 3.43 22.86
N LYS A 1054 -19.39 2.94 21.62
CA LYS A 1054 -19.42 1.52 21.28
C LYS A 1054 -18.21 0.75 21.82
N LEU A 1055 -17.07 1.40 22.03
CA LEU A 1055 -15.86 0.83 22.61
C LEU A 1055 -15.90 0.89 24.15
N LYS A 1056 -16.60 1.85 24.77
CA LYS A 1056 -16.76 2.00 26.24
C LYS A 1056 -17.45 0.80 26.88
N THR A 1057 -18.24 0.07 26.11
CA THR A 1057 -18.87 -1.19 26.55
C THR A 1057 -17.90 -2.38 26.48
N MET A 1058 -16.72 -2.24 25.85
CA MET A 1058 -15.62 -3.20 25.93
C MET A 1058 -14.76 -2.92 27.16
N LYS A 1059 -14.84 -3.78 28.17
CA LYS A 1059 -13.97 -3.73 29.36
C LYS A 1059 -12.55 -4.18 28.99
N GLY A 1060 -11.72 -3.26 28.49
CA GLY A 1060 -10.26 -3.35 28.64
C GLY A 1060 -9.83 -2.82 30.01
N ARG A 1061 -8.61 -3.15 30.47
CA ARG A 1061 -8.01 -2.43 31.61
C ARG A 1061 -8.05 -0.93 31.27
N LYS A 1062 -8.85 -0.15 32.00
CA LYS A 1062 -8.79 1.31 31.90
C LYS A 1062 -7.35 1.68 32.23
N GLY A 1063 -6.72 2.54 31.42
CA GLY A 1063 -5.51 3.22 31.85
C GLY A 1063 -5.88 4.01 33.11
N LEU A 1064 -5.57 3.46 34.28
CA LEU A 1064 -5.72 4.18 35.54
C LEU A 1064 -4.67 5.28 35.52
N GLN A 1065 -5.07 6.54 35.69
CA GLN A 1065 -4.16 7.52 36.24
C GLN A 1065 -3.95 7.13 37.71
N ALA A 1066 -2.90 6.36 37.96
CA ALA A 1066 -2.50 6.02 39.31
C ALA A 1066 -1.01 5.74 39.29
N SER A 1067 -0.25 6.47 40.09
CA SER A 1067 1.01 5.94 40.58
C SER A 1067 0.73 4.53 41.13
N HIS A 1068 1.54 3.54 40.75
CA HIS A 1068 1.40 2.19 41.31
C HIS A 1068 1.83 2.12 42.79
N PHE A 1069 2.28 3.24 43.37
CA PHE A 1069 2.57 3.38 44.79
C PHE A 1069 1.33 3.84 45.57
N GLU A 1070 1.08 3.19 46.69
CA GLU A 1070 0.12 3.66 47.70
C GLU A 1070 0.58 5.03 48.23
N GLY A 1071 -0.24 6.08 48.06
CA GLY A 1071 0.14 7.46 48.37
C GLY A 1071 1.05 8.16 47.34
N GLY A 1072 1.27 7.58 46.17
CA GLY A 1072 2.11 8.18 45.13
C GLY A 1072 1.54 9.48 44.57
N LYS A 1073 2.41 10.47 44.33
CA LYS A 1073 2.03 11.83 43.89
C LYS A 1073 1.43 11.89 42.47
N GLY A 1074 1.47 10.79 41.71
CA GLY A 1074 1.06 10.77 40.30
C GLY A 1074 2.08 11.44 39.37
N GLU A 1075 1.90 11.29 38.06
CA GLU A 1075 2.85 11.78 37.04
C GLU A 1075 3.06 13.31 37.12
N VAL A 1076 1.98 14.07 37.33
CA VAL A 1076 1.98 15.54 37.35
C VAL A 1076 2.77 16.08 38.56
N ALA A 1077 2.37 15.72 39.79
CA ALA A 1077 3.06 16.23 40.96
C ALA A 1077 4.47 15.64 41.11
N THR A 1078 4.76 14.44 40.57
CA THR A 1078 6.15 13.94 40.53
C THR A 1078 7.01 14.79 39.60
N ALA A 1079 6.53 15.08 38.38
CA ALA A 1079 7.23 15.96 37.45
C ALA A 1079 7.44 17.37 38.02
N GLU A 1080 6.42 17.94 38.70
CA GLU A 1080 6.54 19.23 39.37
C GLU A 1080 7.58 19.23 40.50
N ASN A 1081 7.63 18.18 41.31
CA ASN A 1081 8.65 18.09 42.37
C ASN A 1081 10.07 17.97 41.79
N ILE A 1082 10.25 17.20 40.70
CA ILE A 1082 11.54 17.09 40.00
C ILE A 1082 11.96 18.47 39.47
N LEU A 1083 11.05 19.16 38.77
CA LEU A 1083 11.31 20.50 38.22
C LEU A 1083 11.54 21.56 39.30
N ALA A 1084 10.98 21.39 40.50
CA ALA A 1084 11.19 22.28 41.63
C ALA A 1084 12.44 21.93 42.47
N GLY A 1085 13.26 20.96 42.05
CA GLY A 1085 14.46 20.52 42.79
C GLY A 1085 14.18 19.77 44.10
N ASN A 1086 12.93 19.39 44.35
CA ASN A 1086 12.45 18.82 45.62
C ASN A 1086 12.17 17.30 45.52
N GLY A 1087 13.14 16.54 45.01
CA GLY A 1087 13.06 15.07 44.93
C GLY A 1087 12.98 14.40 46.31
N VAL A 1088 12.26 13.27 46.41
CA VAL A 1088 12.18 12.50 47.67
C VAL A 1088 13.53 11.80 47.92
N GLY A 1089 14.30 12.29 48.90
CA GLY A 1089 15.44 11.56 49.49
C GLY A 1089 16.86 12.08 49.21
N THR A 1090 17.05 13.21 48.53
CA THR A 1090 18.40 13.80 48.34
C THR A 1090 18.38 15.33 48.41
N PRO A 1091 19.45 15.96 48.94
CA PRO A 1091 19.54 17.41 49.07
C PRO A 1091 19.56 18.03 47.67
N SER A 1092 18.81 19.13 47.53
CA SER A 1092 18.68 19.97 46.33
C SER A 1092 19.79 19.75 45.30
N ILE A 1093 19.43 19.12 44.18
CA ILE A 1093 20.16 19.39 42.93
C ILE A 1093 19.75 20.83 42.58
N ASP A 1094 20.62 21.76 42.96
CA ASP A 1094 20.54 23.15 42.53
C ASP A 1094 20.74 23.13 41.01
N TRP A 1095 19.67 23.44 40.27
CA TRP A 1095 19.62 23.42 38.81
C TRP A 1095 20.31 24.63 38.21
#